data_AF-A0A8X8BP98-F1
#
_entry.id   AF-A0A8X8BP98-F1
#
_cell.length_a   1.000
_cell.length_b   1.000
_cell.length_c   1.000
_cell.angle_alpha   90.00
_cell.angle_beta   90.00
_cell.angle_gamma   90.00
#
_symmetry.space_group_name_H-M   'P 1'
#
loop_
_entity.id
_entity.type
_entity.pdbx_description
1 polymer ?
#
loop_
_entity_poly.entity_id
_entity_poly.type
_entity_poly.pdbx_seq_one_letter_code
_entity_poly.pdbx_strand_id
1 'polypeptide(L)'
;MWDLSSLNVCSSDSERLPKFWYDAASSRIQRSLRYENSVNTARNIILLIGDGMGLSTILSTRILKGQLQGQSGEEYSLAMDSFQHTSLSKVIMGGGRQHMSPQGTPDIEYPNENRYQGQRLDGLNLIDKWREMKGTKNATYVWHRDQLDKVDPERTDYLMGKVSSKGLFEPGDLAYELERNSSTDPSIVEMVDKAVRILRKNTRGFFLFVEGGKIDQGHHSGRAKFALYEAMLLDNAIERALELTDASETLTVVSSDHSHTLSLGGYTDRGNPIFAYMAEAKEQHLSFLFDVEVQGCLSNFRFLYPTGFAPQVSDVDGMPYTSLLYANGPGFRVVNGQRSNPQNHSISHKDYTQQAAVPLVEETHAGEDVPVYAQGPWSHLFKGTNEDVFIAHAMAYAACIGPYSSRCGQIPKVPTTAIKPSEEDPGYWRSWAQSTLLNALHLHRNENVAKNIVFFLGDGMGITTITAARILKGQLENKNGEQTVLTFEAFPHVALSKTYNTDFQISDSASTATAILCGVKTNMNIVGISAAGRNGVCRSQRGNEITSILKWAKDEGKSVGIVTTTRVQHGTPAAAYAHSASRKWYSDSDMPSSAKKDGCKDIAYQLVFNMDIDVVIGGGRKYMTPRGTRDPEYPNDLKSRGKRDDKLDLIAEWQKRRAGQAAYYVWNKEDFDRVDVNGTDALLALFEPGDLRYELERDSTMDPSLPEMTKKAISILQKNPKGFFLLVEGGRIDQGHHASQAAMALHETVMLDRAVEVALALTKEEDTLTVVSADHSHGFVFTGYPFRGSSILGKSPLFGRDNLPYTTLLYGNGPGYKVENNSRPDIRKMDTGSKDYVQQSAVPVDSETHGGEDVAIFAHGPMAHLFHGVHEQNYIPHALAYAACIGISQVVKDHVTKPTAMAQGRVAHLIEWKGWCKPMDSPLALESDFNSYSDLSEGEQEARFAAGVAEQFAIAEAKLRAWSSVDGDDSNDDSYDEDFTTMSEATNSADTAGPYPHYLRDLLHSHVCQQLSVRQGSCEQDCESPHALSPDTICSSLCSLEDHPLLKDLGSPTDLATKLFRALHGGEELLSKLQRSGESAFRSLGHLICEDSSYSVSYESCFSPEDEVDTVYKEDSAYPVRRKVSDVASSGVVSLDDDEEEENEAD
;
A
#
# COMPACT_ATOMS: atom_id res chain seq x y z
N MET A 1 -25.62 -39.50 -38.67
CA MET A 1 -25.55 -40.84 -38.04
C MET A 1 -24.38 -40.86 -37.05
N TRP A 2 -24.50 -40.60 -35.76
CA TRP A 2 -25.68 -40.30 -34.93
C TRP A 2 -25.34 -39.26 -33.84
N ASP A 3 -26.22 -38.35 -33.40
CA ASP A 3 -27.07 -37.39 -34.15
C ASP A 3 -27.54 -36.25 -33.21
N LEU A 4 -28.28 -35.24 -33.69
CA LEU A 4 -28.49 -33.95 -32.98
C LEU A 4 -29.97 -33.67 -32.61
N SER A 5 -30.41 -34.09 -31.41
CA SER A 5 -31.83 -33.91 -31.03
C SER A 5 -32.19 -33.84 -29.53
N SER A 6 -31.30 -33.40 -28.62
CA SER A 6 -31.71 -32.95 -27.27
C SER A 6 -30.62 -32.21 -26.46
N LEU A 7 -30.62 -30.86 -26.48
CA LEU A 7 -30.28 -29.98 -25.34
C LEU A 7 -30.41 -28.48 -25.75
N ASN A 8 -31.64 -28.01 -25.91
CA ASN A 8 -31.91 -26.57 -26.00
C ASN A 8 -31.86 -25.96 -24.59
N VAL A 9 -30.79 -25.24 -24.25
CA VAL A 9 -30.77 -24.31 -23.10
C VAL A 9 -30.08 -23.01 -23.54
N CYS A 10 -30.82 -22.17 -24.25
CA CYS A 10 -30.41 -20.81 -24.62
C CYS A 10 -31.46 -19.79 -24.11
N SER A 11 -31.57 -19.67 -22.79
CA SER A 11 -32.39 -18.64 -22.14
C SER A 11 -31.99 -18.43 -20.67
N SER A 12 -31.92 -17.17 -20.25
CA SER A 12 -32.09 -16.70 -18.86
C SER A 12 -31.28 -17.39 -17.73
N ASP A 13 -29.98 -17.14 -17.63
CA ASP A 13 -29.22 -17.35 -16.38
C ASP A 13 -28.17 -16.25 -16.07
N SER A 14 -28.25 -15.11 -16.75
CA SER A 14 -27.36 -13.94 -16.55
C SER A 14 -27.60 -13.17 -15.24
N GLU A 15 -28.74 -13.37 -14.57
CA GLU A 15 -29.18 -12.55 -13.42
C GLU A 15 -29.03 -13.22 -12.06
N ARG A 16 -28.78 -14.54 -12.02
CA ARG A 16 -28.73 -15.30 -10.74
C ARG A 16 -27.34 -15.36 -10.11
N LEU A 17 -26.29 -15.32 -10.92
CA LEU A 17 -24.89 -15.31 -10.44
C LEU A 17 -24.51 -14.04 -9.64
N PRO A 18 -24.89 -12.81 -10.06
CA PRO A 18 -24.57 -11.61 -9.29
C PRO A 18 -25.23 -11.60 -7.91
N LYS A 19 -26.49 -12.07 -7.83
CA LYS A 19 -27.31 -11.90 -6.63
C LYS A 19 -26.81 -12.69 -5.42
N PHE A 20 -26.32 -13.92 -5.60
CA PHE A 20 -25.81 -14.72 -4.48
C PHE A 20 -24.59 -14.08 -3.81
N TRP A 21 -23.63 -13.58 -4.60
CA TRP A 21 -22.48 -12.82 -4.11
C TRP A 21 -22.89 -11.46 -3.51
N TYR A 22 -23.86 -10.78 -4.12
CA TYR A 22 -24.35 -9.48 -3.66
C TYR A 22 -25.11 -9.57 -2.32
N ASP A 23 -25.93 -10.61 -2.12
CA ASP A 23 -26.67 -10.82 -0.86
C ASP A 23 -25.71 -11.28 0.27
N ALA A 24 -24.70 -12.10 -0.04
CA ALA A 24 -23.62 -12.47 0.90
C ALA A 24 -22.75 -11.27 1.29
N ALA A 25 -22.34 -10.43 0.33
CA ALA A 25 -21.58 -9.22 0.59
C ALA A 25 -22.42 -8.18 1.34
N SER A 26 -23.66 -7.92 0.92
CA SER A 26 -24.53 -6.92 1.53
C SER A 26 -24.92 -7.28 2.97
N SER A 27 -25.03 -8.57 3.31
CA SER A 27 -25.28 -9.00 4.70
C SER A 27 -24.05 -8.96 5.59
N ARG A 28 -22.83 -9.15 5.05
CA ARG A 28 -21.56 -8.87 5.77
C ARG A 28 -21.37 -7.36 5.99
N ILE A 29 -21.56 -6.54 4.96
CA ILE A 29 -21.41 -5.08 5.00
C ILE A 29 -22.45 -4.42 5.94
N GLN A 30 -23.72 -4.85 5.92
CA GLN A 30 -24.75 -4.36 6.86
C GLN A 30 -24.56 -4.82 8.33
N ARG A 31 -23.56 -5.67 8.60
CA ARG A 31 -23.11 -6.01 9.96
C ARG A 31 -21.87 -5.20 10.39
N SER A 32 -20.89 -4.94 9.52
CA SER A 32 -19.72 -4.14 9.92
C SER A 32 -20.06 -2.66 10.14
N LEU A 33 -20.80 -2.05 9.21
CA LEU A 33 -21.10 -0.61 9.19
C LEU A 33 -21.96 -0.10 10.37
N ARG A 34 -22.47 -1.00 11.22
CA ARG A 34 -23.25 -0.61 12.41
C ARG A 34 -22.40 -0.39 13.67
N TYR A 35 -21.07 -0.57 13.59
CA TYR A 35 -20.20 -0.57 14.78
C TYR A 35 -18.97 0.36 14.71
N GLU A 36 -18.62 0.94 13.55
CA GLU A 36 -17.41 1.80 13.42
C GLU A 36 -17.42 3.06 14.32
N ASN A 37 -18.61 3.57 14.64
CA ASN A 37 -18.84 4.70 15.57
C ASN A 37 -19.11 4.26 17.03
N SER A 38 -19.03 2.97 17.39
CA SER A 38 -19.35 2.52 18.75
C SER A 38 -18.33 3.05 19.76
N VAL A 39 -18.74 4.08 20.52
CA VAL A 39 -17.99 4.68 21.64
C VAL A 39 -18.15 3.93 22.96
N ASN A 40 -18.83 2.78 22.95
CA ASN A 40 -18.94 1.89 24.09
C ASN A 40 -17.56 1.39 24.55
N THR A 41 -17.42 1.02 25.82
CA THR A 41 -16.21 0.32 26.29
C THR A 41 -16.14 -1.07 25.64
N ALA A 42 -15.01 -1.40 25.01
CA ALA A 42 -14.72 -2.75 24.55
C ALA A 42 -14.60 -3.68 25.78
N ARG A 43 -15.61 -4.53 25.99
CA ARG A 43 -15.61 -5.54 27.05
C ARG A 43 -14.60 -6.65 26.75
N ASN A 44 -14.48 -7.02 25.48
CA ASN A 44 -13.53 -8.02 25.01
C ASN A 44 -12.49 -7.37 24.08
N ILE A 45 -11.24 -7.84 24.12
CA ILE A 45 -10.21 -7.56 23.11
C ILE A 45 -9.74 -8.89 22.50
N ILE A 46 -9.58 -8.92 21.18
CA ILE A 46 -8.80 -9.94 20.49
C ILE A 46 -7.73 -9.24 19.65
N LEU A 47 -6.46 -9.58 19.88
CA LEU A 47 -5.34 -9.18 19.05
C LEU A 47 -4.83 -10.41 18.28
N LEU A 48 -4.75 -10.32 16.96
CA LEU A 48 -4.18 -11.35 16.09
C LEU A 48 -2.96 -10.78 15.36
N ILE A 49 -1.81 -11.42 15.51
CA ILE A 49 -0.56 -11.06 14.83
C ILE A 49 -0.24 -12.11 13.78
N GLY A 50 -0.09 -11.68 12.54
CA GLY A 50 0.43 -12.50 11.45
C GLY A 50 1.92 -12.25 11.27
N ASP A 51 2.73 -12.86 12.12
CA ASP A 51 4.21 -12.80 12.12
C ASP A 51 4.79 -12.79 10.70
N GLY A 52 5.34 -11.66 10.26
CA GLY A 52 5.88 -11.46 8.91
C GLY A 52 4.90 -11.07 7.78
N MET A 53 3.63 -10.76 8.06
CA MET A 53 2.62 -10.39 7.03
C MET A 53 2.78 -8.97 6.46
N GLY A 54 3.75 -8.80 5.56
CA GLY A 54 3.84 -7.64 4.66
C GLY A 54 2.75 -7.58 3.58
N LEU A 55 2.69 -6.49 2.82
CA LEU A 55 1.63 -6.25 1.82
C LEU A 55 1.62 -7.29 0.69
N SER A 56 2.80 -7.67 0.18
CA SER A 56 2.97 -8.74 -0.81
C SER A 56 2.37 -10.07 -0.33
N THR A 57 2.55 -10.40 0.95
CA THR A 57 1.98 -11.59 1.61
C THR A 57 0.45 -11.48 1.66
N ILE A 58 -0.08 -10.32 2.08
CA ILE A 58 -1.53 -10.07 2.19
C ILE A 58 -2.23 -10.13 0.81
N LEU A 59 -1.65 -9.57 -0.25
CA LEU A 59 -2.23 -9.71 -1.60
C LEU A 59 -2.12 -11.14 -2.13
N SER A 60 -0.94 -11.77 -2.05
CA SER A 60 -0.74 -13.12 -2.57
C SER A 60 -1.65 -14.14 -1.86
N THR A 61 -1.93 -13.93 -0.57
CA THR A 61 -2.91 -14.69 0.22
C THR A 61 -4.34 -14.50 -0.30
N ARG A 62 -4.75 -13.25 -0.60
CA ARG A 62 -6.07 -12.95 -1.19
C ARG A 62 -6.23 -13.56 -2.59
N ILE A 63 -5.19 -13.50 -3.42
CA ILE A 63 -5.14 -14.16 -4.74
C ILE A 63 -5.29 -15.69 -4.57
N LEU A 64 -4.55 -16.31 -3.65
CA LEU A 64 -4.61 -17.75 -3.39
C LEU A 64 -5.98 -18.18 -2.85
N LYS A 65 -6.59 -17.44 -1.92
CA LYS A 65 -7.95 -17.71 -1.42
C LYS A 65 -8.99 -17.60 -2.54
N GLY A 66 -8.85 -16.63 -3.44
CA GLY A 66 -9.68 -16.52 -4.64
C GLY A 66 -9.51 -17.68 -5.64
N GLN A 67 -8.29 -18.20 -5.80
CA GLN A 67 -8.01 -19.37 -6.65
C GLN A 67 -8.53 -20.68 -6.02
N LEU A 68 -8.50 -20.80 -4.69
CA LEU A 68 -8.96 -21.98 -3.95
C LEU A 68 -10.47 -22.00 -3.68
N GLN A 69 -11.19 -20.88 -3.79
CA GLN A 69 -12.66 -20.86 -3.66
C GLN A 69 -13.41 -21.67 -4.75
N GLY A 70 -12.69 -22.25 -5.72
CA GLY A 70 -13.21 -23.30 -6.61
C GLY A 70 -13.21 -24.73 -6.02
N GLN A 71 -12.56 -24.98 -4.88
CA GLN A 71 -12.43 -26.31 -4.25
C GLN A 71 -12.37 -26.24 -2.71
N SER A 72 -13.34 -26.86 -2.02
CA SER A 72 -13.30 -27.12 -0.56
C SER A 72 -12.27 -28.20 -0.20
N GLY A 73 -11.51 -28.17 0.91
CA GLY A 73 -11.40 -27.18 1.99
C GLY A 73 -11.56 -27.80 3.39
N GLU A 74 -10.55 -27.73 4.27
CA GLU A 74 -10.57 -28.05 5.73
C GLU A 74 -9.30 -27.48 6.43
N GLU A 75 -9.23 -27.41 7.79
CA GLU A 75 -8.52 -26.31 8.53
C GLU A 75 -7.37 -26.68 9.53
N TYR A 76 -6.46 -25.71 9.83
CA TYR A 76 -5.00 -25.92 10.09
C TYR A 76 -4.34 -25.42 11.42
N SER A 77 -3.11 -25.91 11.77
CA SER A 77 -1.94 -25.36 12.57
C SER A 77 -1.99 -24.75 14.02
N LEU A 78 -0.88 -24.21 14.59
CA LEU A 78 -0.70 -23.70 16.01
C LEU A 78 0.61 -22.85 16.24
N ALA A 79 0.68 -21.97 17.29
CA ALA A 79 1.75 -21.75 18.34
C ALA A 79 1.45 -20.53 19.31
N MET A 80 2.22 -20.04 20.32
CA MET A 80 3.12 -20.66 21.35
C MET A 80 3.04 -20.12 22.84
N ASP A 81 4.07 -19.43 23.43
CA ASP A 81 4.29 -19.28 24.91
C ASP A 81 5.12 -18.06 25.44
N SER A 82 4.84 -17.59 26.68
CA SER A 82 5.83 -16.97 27.61
C SER A 82 5.37 -16.97 29.10
N PHE A 83 6.26 -17.25 30.07
CA PHE A 83 5.81 -17.88 31.34
C PHE A 83 5.71 -17.06 32.65
N GLN A 84 5.91 -15.74 32.72
CA GLN A 84 5.71 -15.01 34.00
C GLN A 84 4.26 -14.54 34.25
N HIS A 85 3.47 -14.29 33.20
CA HIS A 85 2.06 -13.88 33.32
C HIS A 85 1.06 -15.06 33.42
N THR A 86 1.51 -16.30 33.17
CA THR A 86 0.66 -17.52 33.09
C THR A 86 -0.02 -17.92 34.41
N SER A 87 0.41 -17.33 35.53
CA SER A 87 -0.30 -17.40 36.82
C SER A 87 -1.73 -16.86 36.73
N LEU A 88 -1.98 -15.87 35.86
CA LEU A 88 -3.31 -15.27 35.63
C LEU A 88 -4.05 -15.83 34.41
N SER A 89 -3.34 -16.18 33.33
CA SER A 89 -3.93 -16.67 32.08
C SER A 89 -4.90 -17.85 32.30
N LYS A 90 -6.03 -17.80 31.58
CA LYS A 90 -7.04 -18.89 31.53
C LYS A 90 -6.79 -19.88 30.42
N VAL A 91 -6.33 -19.44 29.25
CA VAL A 91 -6.09 -20.30 28.08
C VAL A 91 -4.67 -20.06 27.56
N ILE A 92 -3.94 -21.15 27.27
CA ILE A 92 -2.60 -21.16 26.64
C ILE A 92 -2.53 -22.40 25.75
N MET A 93 -2.32 -22.30 24.45
CA MET A 93 -2.24 -23.47 23.57
C MET A 93 -1.15 -23.29 22.51
N GLY A 94 -0.39 -24.36 22.24
CA GLY A 94 0.78 -24.32 21.37
C GLY A 94 1.73 -25.51 21.56
N GLY A 95 2.89 -25.42 20.91
CA GLY A 95 4.00 -26.36 21.02
C GLY A 95 5.03 -25.94 22.08
N GLY A 96 6.30 -26.29 21.90
CA GLY A 96 7.38 -25.94 22.81
C GLY A 96 7.50 -26.85 24.04
N ARG A 97 6.95 -28.08 23.98
CA ARG A 97 6.97 -29.11 25.05
C ARG A 97 8.35 -29.33 25.68
N GLN A 98 9.42 -29.15 24.91
CA GLN A 98 10.81 -29.25 25.39
C GLN A 98 11.23 -28.08 26.31
N HIS A 99 10.73 -26.86 26.10
CA HIS A 99 11.10 -25.67 26.88
C HIS A 99 10.36 -25.56 28.24
N MET A 100 9.32 -26.37 28.43
CA MET A 100 8.62 -26.56 29.71
C MET A 100 9.22 -27.65 30.61
N SER A 101 10.07 -28.51 30.06
CA SER A 101 10.46 -29.79 30.67
C SER A 101 11.93 -29.80 31.12
N PRO A 102 12.29 -30.41 32.27
CA PRO A 102 13.68 -30.49 32.76
C PRO A 102 14.65 -31.08 31.75
N GLN A 103 15.91 -30.63 31.77
CA GLN A 103 16.92 -31.08 30.80
C GLN A 103 17.03 -32.61 30.74
N GLY A 104 16.97 -33.17 29.54
CA GLY A 104 17.06 -34.62 29.30
C GLY A 104 15.78 -35.41 29.56
N THR A 105 14.67 -34.76 29.94
CA THR A 105 13.36 -35.42 30.08
C THR A 105 12.91 -35.93 28.70
N PRO A 106 12.70 -37.25 28.49
CA PRO A 106 12.22 -37.74 27.19
C PRO A 106 10.85 -37.17 26.86
N ASP A 107 10.62 -36.88 25.58
CA ASP A 107 9.32 -36.47 25.08
C ASP A 107 8.24 -37.56 25.31
N ILE A 108 6.95 -37.28 25.05
CA ILE A 108 5.93 -38.36 25.07
C ILE A 108 5.79 -39.07 23.74
N GLU A 109 5.82 -38.30 22.67
CA GLU A 109 5.42 -38.70 21.32
C GLU A 109 6.64 -39.24 20.56
N TYR A 110 7.78 -38.60 20.82
CA TYR A 110 9.09 -38.98 20.34
C TYR A 110 10.03 -39.41 21.50
N PRO A 111 9.64 -40.36 22.37
CA PRO A 111 10.38 -40.68 23.60
C PRO A 111 11.77 -41.28 23.35
N ASN A 112 12.04 -41.70 22.11
CA ASN A 112 13.32 -42.26 21.66
C ASN A 112 14.19 -41.23 20.91
N GLU A 113 13.72 -40.00 20.70
CA GLU A 113 14.43 -38.98 19.92
C GLU A 113 15.10 -37.94 20.84
N ASN A 114 16.42 -38.04 20.99
CA ASN A 114 17.20 -37.16 21.87
C ASN A 114 17.06 -35.66 21.53
N ARG A 115 16.76 -35.30 20.28
CA ARG A 115 16.55 -33.91 19.84
C ARG A 115 15.33 -33.22 20.46
N TYR A 116 14.36 -33.99 20.93
CA TYR A 116 13.09 -33.51 21.49
C TYR A 116 13.01 -33.64 23.02
N GLN A 117 14.13 -33.96 23.67
CA GLN A 117 14.19 -33.99 25.13
C GLN A 117 14.00 -32.59 25.72
N GLY A 118 13.46 -32.53 26.94
CA GLY A 118 13.36 -31.31 27.72
C GLY A 118 14.69 -30.56 27.80
N GLN A 119 14.63 -29.24 27.85
CA GLN A 119 15.79 -28.35 27.75
C GLN A 119 16.01 -27.47 28.98
N ARG A 120 15.12 -27.52 29.99
CA ARG A 120 15.21 -26.63 31.15
C ARG A 120 16.36 -26.96 32.09
N LEU A 121 17.32 -26.04 32.17
CA LEU A 121 18.51 -26.15 33.02
C LEU A 121 18.21 -25.94 34.52
N ASP A 122 17.06 -25.37 34.88
CA ASP A 122 16.64 -25.12 36.27
C ASP A 122 16.04 -26.36 36.97
N GLY A 123 15.88 -27.47 36.25
CA GLY A 123 15.28 -28.70 36.75
C GLY A 123 13.78 -28.60 37.04
N LEU A 124 13.14 -27.46 36.75
CA LEU A 124 11.70 -27.30 36.95
C LEU A 124 10.91 -27.92 35.81
N ASN A 125 9.77 -28.50 36.13
CA ASN A 125 8.75 -28.87 35.16
C ASN A 125 7.61 -27.83 35.27
N LEU A 126 7.56 -26.90 34.32
CA LEU A 126 6.60 -25.78 34.36
C LEU A 126 5.15 -26.24 34.16
N ILE A 127 4.97 -27.34 33.42
CA ILE A 127 3.69 -28.01 33.21
C ILE A 127 3.12 -28.54 34.53
N ASP A 128 3.93 -29.24 35.31
CA ASP A 128 3.51 -29.76 36.61
C ASP A 128 3.37 -28.64 37.66
N LYS A 129 4.21 -27.59 37.60
CA LYS A 129 4.00 -26.38 38.42
C LYS A 129 2.70 -25.65 38.08
N TRP A 130 2.30 -25.59 36.80
CA TRP A 130 0.99 -25.05 36.41
C TRP A 130 -0.15 -25.92 36.93
N ARG A 131 -0.05 -27.26 36.84
CA ARG A 131 -1.03 -28.18 37.44
C ARG A 131 -1.17 -27.97 38.95
N GLU A 132 -0.06 -27.87 39.68
CA GLU A 132 -0.06 -27.56 41.11
C GLU A 132 -0.77 -26.22 41.41
N MET A 133 -0.45 -25.16 40.67
CA MET A 133 -1.03 -23.82 40.86
C MET A 133 -2.53 -23.73 40.51
N LYS A 134 -3.05 -24.59 39.63
CA LYS A 134 -4.43 -24.52 39.13
C LYS A 134 -5.33 -25.67 39.59
N GLY A 135 -4.78 -26.72 40.20
CA GLY A 135 -5.47 -27.99 40.51
C GLY A 135 -6.62 -27.95 41.52
N THR A 136 -6.92 -26.79 42.11
CA THR A 136 -8.11 -26.53 42.94
C THR A 136 -9.29 -25.92 42.15
N LYS A 137 -9.14 -25.78 40.84
CA LYS A 137 -10.11 -25.20 39.89
C LYS A 137 -10.29 -26.19 38.72
N ASN A 138 -11.25 -25.98 37.81
CA ASN A 138 -11.43 -26.90 36.67
C ASN A 138 -10.34 -26.70 35.59
N ALA A 139 -9.11 -27.09 35.92
CA ALA A 139 -7.93 -26.96 35.08
C ALA A 139 -7.80 -28.19 34.16
N THR A 140 -8.20 -28.01 32.91
CA THR A 140 -7.93 -28.94 31.82
C THR A 140 -6.61 -28.55 31.15
N TYR A 141 -5.93 -29.51 30.57
CA TYR A 141 -4.68 -29.35 29.84
C TYR A 141 -4.93 -30.38 28.64
N VAL A 142 -4.63 -30.15 27.34
CA VAL A 142 -4.77 -31.15 26.21
C VAL A 142 -3.59 -31.21 25.18
N TRP A 143 -2.95 -32.36 24.92
CA TRP A 143 -1.73 -32.44 24.05
C TRP A 143 -1.94 -33.02 22.65
N HIS A 144 -3.18 -33.34 22.29
CA HIS A 144 -3.51 -34.04 21.06
C HIS A 144 -4.94 -33.61 20.69
N ARG A 145 -5.26 -33.43 19.40
CA ARG A 145 -6.55 -32.93 18.89
C ARG A 145 -7.74 -33.65 19.52
N ASP A 146 -7.68 -34.99 19.47
CA ASP A 146 -8.56 -35.95 20.13
C ASP A 146 -8.93 -35.60 21.60
N GLN A 147 -8.07 -34.91 22.35
CA GLN A 147 -8.34 -34.43 23.70
C GLN A 147 -8.89 -33.00 23.72
N LEU A 148 -8.41 -32.11 22.86
CA LEU A 148 -8.96 -30.77 22.67
C LEU A 148 -10.45 -30.84 22.30
N ASP A 149 -10.82 -31.77 21.41
CA ASP A 149 -12.21 -32.05 21.04
C ASP A 149 -13.07 -32.36 22.27
N LYS A 150 -12.54 -33.20 23.16
CA LYS A 150 -13.18 -33.66 24.40
C LYS A 150 -13.20 -32.59 25.53
N VAL A 151 -12.61 -31.41 25.32
CA VAL A 151 -12.78 -30.25 26.22
C VAL A 151 -14.20 -29.69 26.07
N ASP A 152 -14.99 -29.80 27.13
CA ASP A 152 -16.24 -29.07 27.33
C ASP A 152 -15.91 -27.61 27.72
N PRO A 153 -16.08 -26.62 26.81
CA PRO A 153 -15.70 -25.24 27.08
C PRO A 153 -16.50 -24.62 28.22
N GLU A 154 -17.71 -25.11 28.50
CA GLU A 154 -18.57 -24.58 29.55
C GLU A 154 -18.09 -25.04 30.94
N ARG A 155 -17.46 -26.22 31.06
CA ARG A 155 -16.95 -26.75 32.34
C ARG A 155 -15.50 -26.41 32.65
N THR A 156 -14.65 -26.19 31.65
CA THR A 156 -13.22 -25.91 31.85
C THR A 156 -12.98 -24.45 32.26
N ASP A 157 -12.34 -24.21 33.41
CA ASP A 157 -11.99 -22.87 33.92
C ASP A 157 -10.65 -22.37 33.40
N TYR A 158 -9.70 -23.31 33.25
CA TYR A 158 -8.36 -23.09 32.73
C TYR A 158 -8.03 -24.17 31.72
N LEU A 159 -7.53 -23.80 30.54
CA LEU A 159 -7.04 -24.71 29.51
C LEU A 159 -5.56 -24.45 29.23
N MET A 160 -4.77 -25.52 29.22
CA MET A 160 -3.44 -25.53 28.62
C MET A 160 -3.27 -26.84 27.80
N GLY A 161 -2.06 -27.37 27.52
CA GLY A 161 -1.78 -28.58 26.73
C GLY A 161 -1.59 -30.06 27.26
N LYS A 162 -2.12 -30.64 28.40
CA LYS A 162 -2.45 -32.11 28.67
C LYS A 162 -3.12 -32.60 30.00
N VAL A 163 -4.13 -33.50 29.99
CA VAL A 163 -4.48 -34.33 31.18
C VAL A 163 -3.70 -35.66 31.20
N SER A 164 -3.14 -36.00 32.37
CA SER A 164 -2.36 -37.20 32.70
C SER A 164 -1.03 -37.44 31.94
N SER A 165 0.11 -37.05 32.56
CA SER A 165 1.54 -37.17 32.12
C SER A 165 2.15 -35.98 31.34
N LYS A 166 2.73 -36.09 30.13
CA LYS A 166 3.58 -35.03 29.48
C LYS A 166 2.96 -34.36 28.22
N GLY A 167 2.94 -33.03 28.05
CA GLY A 167 2.20 -32.33 26.96
C GLY A 167 2.64 -30.90 26.60
N LEU A 168 1.74 -30.09 26.01
CA LEU A 168 1.92 -29.26 24.79
C LEU A 168 1.89 -30.14 23.54
N PHE A 169 1.50 -29.60 22.38
CA PHE A 169 1.16 -30.44 21.22
C PHE A 169 2.39 -31.00 20.49
N GLU A 170 3.45 -30.20 20.28
CA GLU A 170 4.74 -30.66 19.71
C GLU A 170 5.94 -30.27 20.61
N PRO A 171 7.13 -30.90 20.43
CA PRO A 171 8.38 -30.57 21.12
C PRO A 171 8.82 -29.12 21.00
N GLY A 172 8.77 -28.55 19.79
CA GLY A 172 9.03 -27.15 19.49
C GLY A 172 7.80 -26.52 18.83
N ASP A 173 8.02 -25.57 17.94
CA ASP A 173 6.99 -25.07 17.02
C ASP A 173 6.43 -26.22 16.16
N LEU A 174 5.19 -26.06 15.69
CA LEU A 174 4.43 -27.21 15.19
C LEU A 174 4.54 -27.39 13.69
N ALA A 175 4.00 -28.50 13.19
CA ALA A 175 3.89 -28.73 11.76
C ALA A 175 3.12 -27.57 11.07
N TYR A 176 3.71 -27.03 10.01
CA TYR A 176 2.95 -26.28 9.01
C TYR A 176 1.82 -27.14 8.45
N GLU A 177 0.75 -26.55 7.93
CA GLU A 177 -0.40 -27.36 7.50
C GLU A 177 -0.10 -28.35 6.39
N LEU A 178 0.68 -27.93 5.39
CA LEU A 178 1.05 -28.78 4.27
C LEU A 178 1.90 -30.01 4.72
N GLU A 179 2.14 -30.12 6.02
CA GLU A 179 2.86 -31.17 6.77
C GLU A 179 2.10 -31.64 8.04
N ARG A 180 0.98 -31.02 8.44
CA ARG A 180 0.28 -31.33 9.70
C ARG A 180 -0.48 -32.65 9.64
N ASN A 181 -0.31 -33.47 10.67
CA ASN A 181 -1.17 -34.63 10.88
C ASN A 181 -2.45 -34.21 11.60
N SER A 182 -3.54 -34.00 10.85
CA SER A 182 -4.84 -33.60 11.38
C SER A 182 -5.49 -34.60 12.36
N SER A 183 -4.88 -35.77 12.62
CA SER A 183 -5.31 -36.68 13.71
C SER A 183 -4.66 -36.33 15.06
N THR A 184 -3.38 -35.94 15.07
CA THR A 184 -2.62 -35.60 16.29
C THR A 184 -2.77 -34.13 16.64
N ASP A 185 -2.70 -33.26 15.66
CA ASP A 185 -2.50 -31.83 15.85
C ASP A 185 -3.77 -31.05 15.54
N PRO A 186 -4.25 -30.18 16.45
CA PRO A 186 -5.45 -29.38 16.18
C PRO A 186 -5.15 -28.25 15.18
N SER A 187 -6.10 -27.33 15.05
CA SER A 187 -6.01 -26.13 14.24
C SER A 187 -6.00 -24.84 15.08
N ILE A 188 -5.44 -23.73 14.57
CA ILE A 188 -5.49 -22.41 15.19
C ILE A 188 -6.92 -21.87 15.14
N VAL A 189 -7.73 -22.29 14.16
CA VAL A 189 -9.18 -22.07 14.12
C VAL A 189 -9.87 -22.87 15.24
N GLU A 190 -9.50 -24.15 15.44
CA GLU A 190 -10.00 -24.97 16.56
C GLU A 190 -9.55 -24.43 17.93
N MET A 191 -8.32 -23.92 18.02
CA MET A 191 -7.78 -23.27 19.21
C MET A 191 -8.49 -21.96 19.52
N VAL A 192 -8.69 -21.09 18.52
CA VAL A 192 -9.46 -19.84 18.68
C VAL A 192 -10.90 -20.14 19.08
N ASP A 193 -11.54 -21.13 18.45
CA ASP A 193 -12.88 -21.59 18.84
C ASP A 193 -12.93 -22.01 20.32
N LYS A 194 -12.05 -22.91 20.75
CA LYS A 194 -11.98 -23.40 22.12
C LYS A 194 -11.59 -22.30 23.11
N ALA A 195 -10.69 -21.39 22.73
CA ALA A 195 -10.26 -20.27 23.54
C ALA A 195 -11.39 -19.26 23.78
N VAL A 196 -12.03 -18.76 22.71
CA VAL A 196 -13.14 -17.80 22.82
C VAL A 196 -14.30 -18.41 23.61
N ARG A 197 -14.66 -19.68 23.37
CA ARG A 197 -15.72 -20.37 24.13
C ARG A 197 -15.44 -20.51 25.63
N ILE A 198 -14.18 -20.66 26.04
CA ILE A 198 -13.80 -20.71 27.47
C ILE A 198 -13.73 -19.29 28.07
N LEU A 199 -13.19 -18.32 27.32
CA LEU A 199 -12.94 -16.96 27.81
C LEU A 199 -14.22 -16.13 27.96
N ARG A 200 -15.18 -16.24 27.01
CA ARG A 200 -16.47 -15.52 27.02
C ARG A 200 -17.29 -15.71 28.31
N LYS A 201 -17.04 -16.78 29.06
CA LYS A 201 -17.67 -17.06 30.36
C LYS A 201 -17.30 -16.04 31.45
N ASN A 202 -16.29 -15.20 31.22
CA ASN A 202 -16.04 -14.05 32.09
C ASN A 202 -17.04 -12.94 31.78
N THR A 203 -17.97 -12.68 32.70
CA THR A 203 -18.92 -11.57 32.59
C THR A 203 -18.22 -10.21 32.53
N ARG A 204 -16.99 -10.09 33.06
CA ARG A 204 -16.15 -8.90 32.93
C ARG A 204 -15.27 -8.86 31.67
N GLY A 205 -15.55 -9.73 30.69
CA GLY A 205 -14.87 -9.76 29.39
C GLY A 205 -13.49 -10.43 29.39
N PHE A 206 -12.77 -10.38 28.29
CA PHE A 206 -11.48 -11.06 28.13
C PHE A 206 -10.50 -10.34 27.19
N PHE A 207 -9.22 -10.69 27.31
CA PHE A 207 -8.20 -10.41 26.31
C PHE A 207 -7.73 -11.75 25.73
N LEU A 208 -7.65 -11.84 24.40
CA LEU A 208 -7.08 -12.98 23.68
C LEU A 208 -5.98 -12.49 22.74
N PHE A 209 -4.85 -13.19 22.74
CA PHE A 209 -3.77 -13.05 21.77
C PHE A 209 -3.75 -14.29 20.88
N VAL A 210 -3.50 -14.11 19.59
CA VAL A 210 -3.38 -15.16 18.58
C VAL A 210 -2.20 -14.82 17.67
N GLU A 211 -1.40 -15.81 17.29
CA GLU A 211 -0.13 -15.60 16.59
C GLU A 211 0.02 -16.58 15.43
N GLY A 212 0.37 -16.07 14.26
CA GLY A 212 0.57 -16.82 13.02
C GLY A 212 2.03 -17.23 12.76
N GLY A 213 2.84 -17.49 13.79
CA GLY A 213 4.31 -17.66 13.74
C GLY A 213 4.89 -18.72 12.78
N LYS A 214 4.07 -19.42 11.99
CA LYS A 214 4.50 -20.26 10.86
C LYS A 214 4.62 -19.49 9.53
N ILE A 215 4.11 -18.26 9.46
CA ILE A 215 4.21 -17.39 8.29
C ILE A 215 5.67 -16.94 8.11
N ASP A 216 6.24 -16.29 9.13
CA ASP A 216 7.67 -15.91 9.21
C ASP A 216 8.61 -17.09 8.89
N GLN A 217 8.45 -18.24 9.56
CA GLN A 217 9.30 -19.40 9.30
C GLN A 217 9.22 -19.89 7.85
N GLY A 218 8.06 -19.73 7.20
CA GLY A 218 7.87 -19.99 5.78
C GLY A 218 8.63 -19.01 4.89
N HIS A 219 8.65 -17.72 5.26
CA HIS A 219 9.43 -16.68 4.57
C HIS A 219 10.94 -16.84 4.79
N HIS A 220 11.40 -16.99 6.04
CA HIS A 220 12.79 -17.30 6.39
C HIS A 220 13.32 -18.53 5.63
N SER A 221 12.50 -19.58 5.48
CA SER A 221 12.84 -20.77 4.66
C SER A 221 12.92 -20.51 3.15
N GLY A 222 12.56 -19.31 2.68
CA GLY A 222 12.37 -18.96 1.27
C GLY A 222 11.23 -19.74 0.60
N ARG A 223 10.30 -20.32 1.37
CA ARG A 223 9.21 -21.21 0.94
C ARG A 223 7.87 -20.46 0.97
N ALA A 224 7.66 -19.50 0.06
CA ALA A 224 6.46 -18.67 0.00
C ALA A 224 5.15 -19.49 -0.05
N LYS A 225 5.17 -20.72 -0.59
CA LYS A 225 4.00 -21.61 -0.54
C LYS A 225 3.57 -21.89 0.91
N PHE A 226 4.50 -22.14 1.81
CA PHE A 226 4.17 -22.36 3.22
C PHE A 226 3.63 -21.09 3.88
N ALA A 227 4.35 -19.97 3.75
CA ALA A 227 3.93 -18.69 4.34
C ALA A 227 2.51 -18.26 3.92
N LEU A 228 2.19 -18.33 2.62
CA LEU A 228 0.87 -17.91 2.11
C LEU A 228 -0.27 -18.84 2.53
N TYR A 229 -0.01 -20.13 2.73
CA TYR A 229 -1.02 -21.05 3.24
C TYR A 229 -1.27 -20.85 4.75
N GLU A 230 -0.25 -20.52 5.54
CA GLU A 230 -0.44 -20.14 6.97
C GLU A 230 -1.11 -18.75 7.11
N ALA A 231 -0.85 -17.82 6.19
CA ALA A 231 -1.55 -16.53 6.16
C ALA A 231 -3.05 -16.70 5.80
N MET A 232 -3.39 -17.60 4.87
CA MET A 232 -4.78 -17.97 4.57
C MET A 232 -5.50 -18.57 5.79
N LEU A 233 -4.77 -19.31 6.63
CA LEU A 233 -5.31 -19.87 7.84
C LEU A 233 -5.61 -18.80 8.90
N LEU A 234 -4.69 -17.85 9.10
CA LEU A 234 -4.92 -16.78 10.07
C LEU A 234 -6.17 -15.97 9.71
N ASP A 235 -6.43 -15.74 8.42
CA ASP A 235 -7.68 -15.16 7.91
C ASP A 235 -8.93 -15.98 8.28
N ASN A 236 -8.88 -17.32 8.18
CA ASN A 236 -9.96 -18.18 8.68
C ASN A 236 -10.12 -18.12 10.21
N ALA A 237 -9.02 -17.98 10.97
CA ALA A 237 -9.06 -17.85 12.42
C ALA A 237 -9.63 -16.49 12.87
N ILE A 238 -9.36 -15.41 12.11
CA ILE A 238 -10.02 -14.10 12.24
C ILE A 238 -11.52 -14.24 11.98
N GLU A 239 -11.91 -14.87 10.86
CA GLU A 239 -13.32 -15.13 10.52
C GLU A 239 -14.03 -15.90 11.65
N ARG A 240 -13.38 -16.92 12.24
CA ARG A 240 -13.93 -17.67 13.38
C ARG A 240 -13.99 -16.89 14.69
N ALA A 241 -13.03 -16.00 14.96
CA ALA A 241 -13.09 -15.12 16.12
C ALA A 241 -14.30 -14.18 16.05
N LEU A 242 -14.57 -13.63 14.85
CA LEU A 242 -15.70 -12.74 14.57
C LEU A 242 -17.06 -13.48 14.58
N GLU A 243 -17.12 -14.77 14.24
CA GLU A 243 -18.34 -15.59 14.39
C GLU A 243 -18.73 -15.85 15.85
N LEU A 244 -17.74 -15.91 16.76
CA LEU A 244 -17.93 -16.34 18.15
C LEU A 244 -18.06 -15.19 19.16
N THR A 245 -17.94 -13.95 18.69
CA THR A 245 -18.00 -12.72 19.51
C THR A 245 -19.04 -11.75 18.97
N ASP A 246 -19.47 -10.81 19.80
CA ASP A 246 -20.31 -9.68 19.35
C ASP A 246 -19.43 -8.43 19.17
N ALA A 247 -19.45 -7.87 17.96
CA ALA A 247 -18.74 -6.66 17.57
C ALA A 247 -19.28 -5.39 18.27
N SER A 248 -20.44 -5.45 18.95
CA SER A 248 -20.92 -4.38 19.82
C SER A 248 -20.09 -4.21 21.10
N GLU A 249 -19.44 -5.29 21.55
CA GLU A 249 -18.70 -5.35 22.83
C GLU A 249 -17.24 -5.84 22.67
N THR A 250 -16.81 -6.19 21.46
CA THR A 250 -15.49 -6.81 21.19
C THR A 250 -14.70 -5.94 20.22
N LEU A 251 -13.54 -5.44 20.66
CA LEU A 251 -12.54 -4.85 19.77
C LEU A 251 -11.63 -5.97 19.25
N THR A 252 -11.67 -6.21 17.94
CA THR A 252 -10.72 -7.10 17.24
C THR A 252 -9.71 -6.25 16.49
N VAL A 253 -8.42 -6.53 16.68
CA VAL A 253 -7.29 -5.89 16.00
C VAL A 253 -6.45 -6.98 15.32
N VAL A 254 -6.07 -6.73 14.07
CA VAL A 254 -5.19 -7.59 13.27
C VAL A 254 -4.02 -6.76 12.77
N SER A 255 -2.80 -7.26 12.91
CA SER A 255 -1.57 -6.59 12.45
C SER A 255 -0.51 -7.64 12.07
N SER A 256 0.59 -7.17 11.49
CA SER A 256 1.90 -7.84 11.67
C SER A 256 2.72 -7.07 12.71
N ASP A 257 3.89 -7.59 13.05
CA ASP A 257 4.98 -6.94 13.79
C ASP A 257 6.16 -6.57 12.87
N HIS A 258 6.48 -7.39 11.87
CA HIS A 258 7.38 -7.05 10.76
C HIS A 258 6.87 -7.55 9.40
N SER A 259 7.62 -7.25 8.33
CA SER A 259 7.40 -7.73 6.97
C SER A 259 8.59 -8.60 6.51
N HIS A 260 8.47 -9.25 5.35
CA HIS A 260 9.55 -10.01 4.71
C HIS A 260 9.84 -9.50 3.31
N THR A 261 11.00 -9.86 2.77
CA THR A 261 11.51 -9.41 1.47
C THR A 261 10.83 -10.06 0.25
N LEU A 262 9.61 -10.58 0.43
CA LEU A 262 8.79 -11.11 -0.65
C LEU A 262 8.23 -9.96 -1.50
N SER A 263 8.52 -9.98 -2.78
CA SER A 263 8.00 -9.06 -3.80
C SER A 263 7.06 -9.80 -4.77
N LEU A 264 6.06 -9.09 -5.29
CA LEU A 264 5.09 -9.58 -6.28
C LEU A 264 5.23 -8.77 -7.58
N GLY A 265 6.16 -9.18 -8.44
CA GLY A 265 6.50 -8.48 -9.68
C GLY A 265 6.10 -9.24 -10.95
N GLY A 266 6.22 -8.56 -12.10
CA GLY A 266 5.96 -9.07 -13.45
C GLY A 266 4.68 -8.52 -14.07
N TYR A 267 4.37 -8.88 -15.31
CA TYR A 267 3.07 -8.59 -15.94
C TYR A 267 2.34 -9.91 -16.23
N THR A 268 1.37 -10.27 -15.39
CA THR A 268 0.67 -11.57 -15.49
C THR A 268 -0.84 -11.43 -15.65
N ASP A 269 -1.39 -12.22 -16.58
CA ASP A 269 -2.83 -12.32 -16.84
C ASP A 269 -3.63 -12.60 -15.55
N ARG A 270 -4.83 -12.02 -15.49
CA ARG A 270 -5.76 -12.17 -14.37
C ARG A 270 -6.27 -13.60 -14.27
N GLY A 271 -5.85 -14.29 -13.21
CA GLY A 271 -6.18 -15.69 -12.96
C GLY A 271 -5.01 -16.66 -13.14
N ASN A 272 -3.83 -16.21 -13.57
CA ASN A 272 -2.61 -17.02 -13.50
C ASN A 272 -2.35 -17.47 -12.04
N PRO A 273 -2.12 -18.77 -11.75
CA PRO A 273 -1.90 -19.24 -10.39
C PRO A 273 -0.70 -18.58 -9.71
N ILE A 274 -0.83 -18.22 -8.43
CA ILE A 274 0.22 -17.46 -7.70
C ILE A 274 1.56 -18.21 -7.56
N PHE A 275 1.56 -19.53 -7.77
CA PHE A 275 2.74 -20.41 -7.77
C PHE A 275 3.10 -20.94 -9.17
N ALA A 276 2.55 -20.35 -10.24
CA ALA A 276 2.94 -20.67 -11.61
C ALA A 276 4.18 -19.88 -12.05
N TYR A 277 4.71 -20.20 -13.23
CA TYR A 277 5.55 -19.25 -13.96
C TYR A 277 4.70 -18.01 -14.28
N MET A 278 5.37 -16.89 -14.52
CA MET A 278 4.77 -15.80 -15.28
C MET A 278 4.20 -16.37 -16.57
N ALA A 279 2.90 -16.18 -16.81
CA ALA A 279 2.21 -16.71 -17.97
C ALA A 279 1.84 -15.56 -18.91
N GLU A 280 2.16 -15.73 -20.19
CA GLU A 280 1.75 -14.87 -21.29
C GLU A 280 0.68 -15.59 -22.11
N ALA A 281 -0.49 -14.95 -22.27
CA ALA A 281 -1.53 -15.43 -23.16
C ALA A 281 -1.01 -15.54 -24.60
N LYS A 282 -0.87 -16.77 -25.10
CA LYS A 282 -0.59 -17.01 -26.53
C LYS A 282 -1.69 -16.37 -27.38
N GLU A 283 -1.32 -15.33 -28.12
CA GLU A 283 -2.01 -14.73 -29.27
C GLU A 283 -3.54 -14.97 -29.34
N GLN A 284 -4.30 -14.27 -28.48
CA GLN A 284 -5.57 -13.70 -28.97
C GLN A 284 -5.35 -12.37 -29.71
N HIS A 285 -4.16 -11.79 -29.57
CA HIS A 285 -3.66 -10.71 -30.43
C HIS A 285 -2.89 -11.31 -31.61
N LEU A 286 -3.54 -11.33 -32.79
CA LEU A 286 -2.91 -11.69 -34.06
C LEU A 286 -1.72 -10.78 -34.37
N SER A 287 -0.53 -11.35 -34.52
CA SER A 287 0.64 -10.72 -35.11
C SER A 287 0.49 -10.49 -36.63
N PHE A 288 -0.46 -9.62 -37.03
CA PHE A 288 -0.46 -9.01 -38.37
C PHE A 288 0.68 -7.99 -38.49
N LEU A 289 1.91 -8.52 -38.60
CA LEU A 289 3.12 -7.78 -38.91
C LEU A 289 3.63 -8.18 -40.30
N PHE A 290 3.87 -7.15 -41.11
CA PHE A 290 4.40 -7.18 -42.49
C PHE A 290 3.46 -7.72 -43.58
N ASP A 291 3.11 -6.82 -44.50
CA ASP A 291 2.85 -7.19 -45.89
C ASP A 291 4.12 -7.81 -46.49
N VAL A 292 4.06 -9.10 -46.84
CA VAL A 292 5.03 -9.75 -47.75
C VAL A 292 4.23 -10.61 -48.72
N GLU A 293 4.29 -10.30 -50.01
CA GLU A 293 3.68 -11.12 -51.05
C GLU A 293 4.43 -12.45 -51.19
N VAL A 294 3.78 -13.56 -50.85
CA VAL A 294 4.22 -14.91 -51.26
C VAL A 294 3.03 -15.70 -51.78
N GLN A 295 2.97 -15.87 -53.10
CA GLN A 295 2.08 -16.84 -53.73
C GLN A 295 2.67 -18.26 -53.57
N GLY A 296 1.87 -19.22 -53.08
CA GLY A 296 2.11 -20.65 -53.35
C GLY A 296 1.94 -21.64 -52.19
N CYS A 297 1.45 -22.83 -52.55
CA CYS A 297 1.60 -24.10 -51.82
C CYS A 297 1.09 -24.22 -50.37
N LEU A 298 -0.23 -24.37 -50.23
CA LEU A 298 -0.82 -25.07 -49.06
C LEU A 298 -0.51 -26.57 -49.09
N SER A 299 0.18 -27.11 -48.09
CA SER A 299 -0.11 -28.45 -47.53
C SER A 299 0.60 -28.70 -46.18
N ASN A 300 0.00 -29.56 -45.34
CA ASN A 300 0.62 -30.19 -44.17
C ASN A 300 0.99 -29.31 -42.94
N PHE A 301 -0.01 -28.68 -42.32
CA PHE A 301 -0.04 -28.60 -40.85
C PHE A 301 -1.29 -29.30 -40.31
N ARG A 302 -1.11 -30.07 -39.22
CA ARG A 302 -2.10 -31.04 -38.70
C ARG A 302 -2.52 -30.60 -37.30
N PHE A 303 -3.80 -30.29 -37.11
CA PHE A 303 -4.34 -29.78 -35.85
C PHE A 303 -4.05 -30.70 -34.66
N LEU A 304 -3.43 -30.13 -33.62
CA LEU A 304 -3.33 -30.67 -32.27
C LEU A 304 -3.42 -29.49 -31.29
N TYR A 305 -4.54 -29.36 -30.59
CA TYR A 305 -4.61 -28.58 -29.35
C TYR A 305 -4.18 -29.49 -28.19
N PRO A 306 -3.40 -28.96 -27.24
CA PRO A 306 -4.03 -28.69 -25.94
C PRO A 306 -3.70 -27.30 -25.37
N THR A 307 -4.32 -27.01 -24.23
CA THR A 307 -4.05 -25.88 -23.33
C THR A 307 -2.56 -25.57 -23.17
N GLY A 308 -2.15 -24.33 -23.43
CA GLY A 308 -0.75 -23.92 -23.24
C GLY A 308 -0.51 -22.42 -23.41
N PHE A 309 -0.61 -21.68 -22.30
CA PHE A 309 0.10 -20.40 -22.14
C PHE A 309 1.59 -20.63 -22.40
N ALA A 310 2.28 -19.64 -22.99
CA ALA A 310 3.73 -19.63 -22.95
C ALA A 310 4.14 -19.06 -21.59
N PRO A 311 5.17 -19.59 -20.92
CA PRO A 311 5.73 -18.88 -19.78
C PRO A 311 6.45 -17.63 -20.31
N GLN A 312 6.12 -16.46 -19.77
CA GLN A 312 6.87 -15.24 -20.01
C GLN A 312 8.33 -15.48 -19.58
N VAL A 313 9.25 -15.03 -20.42
CA VAL A 313 10.70 -15.15 -20.18
C VAL A 313 11.31 -13.78 -19.92
N SER A 314 12.48 -13.77 -19.28
CA SER A 314 13.38 -12.63 -19.28
C SER A 314 13.71 -12.24 -20.73
N ASP A 315 13.60 -10.95 -21.05
CA ASP A 315 14.09 -10.35 -22.30
C ASP A 315 15.63 -10.37 -22.39
N VAL A 316 16.32 -10.40 -21.24
CA VAL A 316 17.78 -10.46 -21.12
C VAL A 316 18.34 -11.88 -21.25
N ASP A 317 17.79 -12.89 -20.55
CA ASP A 317 18.36 -14.25 -20.47
C ASP A 317 17.51 -15.37 -21.09
N GLY A 318 16.28 -15.07 -21.54
CA GLY A 318 15.40 -16.02 -22.21
C GLY A 318 14.88 -17.16 -21.32
N MET A 319 15.12 -17.14 -20.01
CA MET A 319 14.58 -18.14 -19.08
C MET A 319 13.31 -17.60 -18.38
N PRO A 320 12.34 -18.46 -18.05
CA PRO A 320 11.14 -18.04 -17.32
C PRO A 320 11.43 -17.71 -15.85
N TYR A 321 10.46 -17.10 -15.17
CA TYR A 321 10.52 -16.73 -13.76
C TYR A 321 9.13 -16.83 -13.12
N THR A 322 9.06 -16.69 -11.78
CA THR A 322 7.81 -16.63 -11.01
C THR A 322 7.47 -15.17 -10.65
N SER A 323 6.19 -14.88 -10.40
CA SER A 323 5.76 -13.55 -9.90
C SER A 323 6.24 -13.27 -8.48
N LEU A 324 6.24 -14.32 -7.64
CA LEU A 324 6.82 -14.31 -6.30
C LEU A 324 8.34 -14.42 -6.37
N LEU A 325 9.04 -13.40 -5.87
CA LEU A 325 10.51 -13.29 -5.83
C LEU A 325 10.93 -12.72 -4.47
N TYR A 326 12.01 -13.23 -3.88
CA TYR A 326 12.60 -12.65 -2.66
C TYR A 326 13.80 -11.77 -2.99
N ALA A 327 14.08 -10.77 -2.15
CA ALA A 327 15.31 -10.00 -2.30
C ALA A 327 16.55 -10.81 -1.84
N ASN A 328 16.43 -11.60 -0.77
CA ASN A 328 17.54 -12.42 -0.26
C ASN A 328 17.05 -13.79 0.26
N GLY A 329 17.98 -14.65 0.71
CA GLY A 329 17.64 -15.94 1.34
C GLY A 329 18.24 -17.18 0.66
N PRO A 330 17.71 -18.38 0.95
CA PRO A 330 18.20 -19.65 0.40
C PRO A 330 17.84 -19.87 -1.10
N GLY A 331 17.07 -18.96 -1.68
CA GLY A 331 16.60 -19.01 -3.08
C GLY A 331 17.66 -18.73 -4.15
N PHE A 332 18.81 -18.15 -3.79
CA PHE A 332 19.86 -17.79 -4.74
C PHE A 332 20.56 -19.03 -5.32
N ARG A 333 20.53 -19.18 -6.65
CA ARG A 333 21.11 -20.35 -7.35
C ARG A 333 21.73 -19.94 -8.68
N VAL A 334 23.06 -19.90 -8.73
CA VAL A 334 23.84 -19.69 -9.98
C VAL A 334 24.45 -21.02 -10.44
N VAL A 335 24.36 -21.28 -11.75
CA VAL A 335 24.89 -22.47 -12.43
C VAL A 335 25.53 -22.02 -13.74
N ASN A 336 26.81 -22.37 -13.96
CA ASN A 336 27.56 -22.06 -15.19
C ASN A 336 27.50 -20.58 -15.62
N GLY A 337 27.54 -19.65 -14.66
CA GLY A 337 27.51 -18.19 -14.90
C GLY A 337 26.12 -17.58 -15.11
N GLN A 338 25.05 -18.37 -15.06
CA GLN A 338 23.66 -17.93 -15.21
C GLN A 338 22.83 -18.32 -13.97
N ARG A 339 21.63 -17.75 -13.81
CA ARG A 339 20.69 -18.26 -12.78
C ARG A 339 20.21 -19.67 -13.13
N SER A 340 19.85 -20.45 -12.13
CA SER A 340 19.27 -21.76 -12.33
C SER A 340 17.89 -21.63 -12.99
N ASN A 341 17.71 -22.13 -14.21
CA ASN A 341 16.44 -22.09 -14.93
C ASN A 341 15.31 -22.72 -14.08
N PRO A 342 14.24 -21.97 -13.73
CA PRO A 342 13.09 -22.48 -12.98
C PRO A 342 12.35 -23.68 -13.61
N GLN A 343 12.54 -23.98 -14.90
CA GLN A 343 12.02 -25.20 -15.55
C GLN A 343 12.71 -26.49 -15.07
N ASN A 344 13.91 -26.38 -14.51
CA ASN A 344 14.64 -27.53 -13.93
C ASN A 344 14.14 -27.90 -12.52
N HIS A 345 13.15 -27.18 -11.99
CA HIS A 345 12.60 -27.34 -10.64
C HIS A 345 11.08 -27.48 -10.71
N SER A 346 10.50 -28.27 -9.81
CA SER A 346 9.04 -28.36 -9.69
C SER A 346 8.51 -27.15 -8.91
N ILE A 347 8.31 -26.01 -9.57
CA ILE A 347 7.98 -24.73 -8.89
C ILE A 347 6.68 -24.75 -8.06
N SER A 348 5.74 -25.64 -8.40
CA SER A 348 4.48 -25.85 -7.67
C SER A 348 4.63 -26.78 -6.45
N HIS A 349 5.80 -27.40 -6.26
CA HIS A 349 6.09 -28.25 -5.11
C HIS A 349 6.17 -27.40 -3.85
N LYS A 350 5.74 -27.96 -2.72
CA LYS A 350 5.75 -27.24 -1.44
C LYS A 350 7.16 -26.84 -0.98
N ASP A 351 8.16 -27.65 -1.32
CA ASP A 351 9.56 -27.43 -0.95
C ASP A 351 10.35 -26.60 -1.98
N TYR A 352 9.67 -25.97 -2.94
CA TYR A 352 10.32 -25.05 -3.87
C TYR A 352 10.60 -23.71 -3.19
N THR A 353 11.89 -23.41 -3.01
CA THR A 353 12.35 -22.08 -2.61
C THR A 353 12.28 -21.13 -3.81
N GLN A 354 11.58 -20.01 -3.69
CA GLN A 354 11.49 -18.99 -4.74
C GLN A 354 12.87 -18.38 -5.03
N GLN A 355 13.03 -17.74 -6.19
CA GLN A 355 14.30 -17.12 -6.58
C GLN A 355 14.64 -15.93 -5.67
N ALA A 356 15.93 -15.76 -5.34
CA ALA A 356 16.42 -14.66 -4.50
C ALA A 356 17.69 -13.98 -5.07
N ALA A 357 17.86 -12.68 -4.83
CA ALA A 357 18.97 -11.89 -5.39
C ALA A 357 20.29 -12.07 -4.61
N VAL A 358 20.22 -12.24 -3.29
CA VAL A 358 21.39 -12.38 -2.40
C VAL A 358 21.36 -13.72 -1.65
N PRO A 359 22.44 -14.53 -1.68
CA PRO A 359 22.47 -15.81 -0.99
C PRO A 359 22.62 -15.65 0.53
N LEU A 360 21.62 -16.09 1.30
CA LEU A 360 21.68 -16.15 2.77
C LEU A 360 21.29 -17.55 3.30
N VAL A 361 21.29 -17.73 4.62
CA VAL A 361 20.93 -18.99 5.32
C VAL A 361 19.41 -19.13 5.33
N GLU A 362 18.77 -18.34 6.18
CA GLU A 362 17.39 -17.89 6.02
C GLU A 362 17.36 -16.58 5.22
N GLU A 363 16.16 -16.22 4.75
CA GLU A 363 15.81 -14.87 4.27
C GLU A 363 15.66 -13.89 5.46
N THR A 364 15.74 -12.57 5.24
CA THR A 364 15.64 -11.56 6.31
C THR A 364 14.27 -10.90 6.38
N HIS A 365 13.94 -10.31 7.54
CA HIS A 365 12.88 -9.31 7.63
C HIS A 365 13.07 -8.12 6.68
N ALA A 366 11.98 -7.42 6.41
CA ALA A 366 11.90 -6.19 5.63
C ALA A 366 11.45 -5.01 6.50
N GLY A 367 11.67 -3.80 5.98
CA GLY A 367 11.43 -2.54 6.69
C GLY A 367 10.27 -1.70 6.14
N GLU A 368 9.30 -2.29 5.43
CA GLU A 368 8.05 -1.59 5.07
C GLU A 368 7.09 -1.49 6.26
N ASP A 369 6.27 -0.43 6.28
CA ASP A 369 5.20 -0.26 7.27
C ASP A 369 4.14 -1.36 7.13
N VAL A 370 3.68 -1.91 8.26
CA VAL A 370 2.69 -3.00 8.29
C VAL A 370 1.25 -2.48 8.50
N PRO A 371 0.23 -3.02 7.81
CA PRO A 371 -1.14 -2.53 7.91
C PRO A 371 -1.87 -3.06 9.17
N VAL A 372 -2.49 -2.15 9.91
CA VAL A 372 -3.36 -2.47 11.06
C VAL A 372 -4.83 -2.44 10.64
N TYR A 373 -5.56 -3.52 10.91
CA TYR A 373 -7.00 -3.62 10.71
C TYR A 373 -7.71 -3.71 12.06
N ALA A 374 -8.82 -2.98 12.23
CA ALA A 374 -9.59 -3.00 13.48
C ALA A 374 -11.10 -2.97 13.25
N GLN A 375 -11.85 -3.75 14.04
CA GLN A 375 -13.31 -3.76 14.07
C GLN A 375 -13.82 -3.79 15.52
N GLY A 376 -14.90 -3.05 15.80
CA GLY A 376 -15.57 -3.03 17.11
C GLY A 376 -15.45 -1.68 17.80
N PRO A 377 -15.70 -1.61 19.12
CA PRO A 377 -15.75 -0.34 19.82
C PRO A 377 -14.39 0.38 19.78
N TRP A 378 -14.42 1.68 19.46
CA TRP A 378 -13.25 2.53 19.22
C TRP A 378 -12.32 2.11 18.07
N SER A 379 -12.75 1.25 17.13
CA SER A 379 -11.88 0.85 16.00
C SER A 379 -11.48 2.01 15.09
N HIS A 380 -12.24 3.11 15.07
CA HIS A 380 -11.89 4.34 14.35
C HIS A 380 -10.64 5.05 14.86
N LEU A 381 -10.08 4.68 16.02
CA LEU A 381 -8.79 5.19 16.51
C LEU A 381 -7.61 4.69 15.66
N PHE A 382 -7.74 3.55 14.99
CA PHE A 382 -6.70 2.95 14.13
C PHE A 382 -6.73 3.56 12.72
N LYS A 383 -6.74 4.90 12.63
CA LYS A 383 -6.69 5.67 11.38
C LYS A 383 -5.40 6.51 11.34
N GLY A 384 -4.87 6.72 10.14
CA GLY A 384 -3.58 7.41 9.93
C GLY A 384 -2.37 6.50 10.14
N THR A 385 -1.18 7.00 9.83
CA THR A 385 0.10 6.34 10.15
C THR A 385 0.40 6.47 11.65
N ASN A 386 0.77 5.36 12.30
CA ASN A 386 0.95 5.30 13.75
C ASN A 386 2.16 4.42 14.12
N GLU A 387 2.95 4.83 15.11
CA GLU A 387 3.99 4.00 15.75
C GLU A 387 3.34 2.81 16.50
N ASP A 388 3.93 1.60 16.46
CA ASP A 388 3.37 0.36 17.06
C ASP A 388 2.93 0.52 18.52
N VAL A 389 3.65 1.34 19.29
CA VAL A 389 3.35 1.66 20.70
C VAL A 389 1.96 2.28 20.89
N PHE A 390 1.37 2.84 19.84
CA PHE A 390 -0.01 3.30 19.81
C PHE A 390 -1.02 2.16 19.98
N ILE A 391 -0.79 0.99 19.36
CA ILE A 391 -1.76 -0.13 19.31
C ILE A 391 -2.13 -0.58 20.74
N ALA A 392 -1.13 -0.75 21.61
CA ALA A 392 -1.33 -1.09 23.01
C ALA A 392 -2.08 0.00 23.80
N HIS A 393 -1.83 1.28 23.50
CA HIS A 393 -2.49 2.40 24.15
C HIS A 393 -3.96 2.58 23.69
N ALA A 394 -4.24 2.38 22.39
CA ALA A 394 -5.59 2.43 21.82
C ALA A 394 -6.48 1.32 22.38
N MET A 395 -5.99 0.06 22.39
CA MET A 395 -6.71 -1.06 23.02
C MET A 395 -6.96 -0.81 24.51
N ALA A 396 -5.96 -0.28 25.24
CA ALA A 396 -6.10 -0.02 26.67
C ALA A 396 -7.10 1.11 26.99
N TYR A 397 -7.24 2.11 26.11
CA TYR A 397 -8.27 3.13 26.19
C TYR A 397 -9.65 2.54 25.91
N ALA A 398 -9.81 1.86 24.78
CA ALA A 398 -11.07 1.25 24.35
C ALA A 398 -11.66 0.30 25.41
N ALA A 399 -10.83 -0.50 26.06
CA ALA A 399 -11.24 -1.48 27.08
C ALA A 399 -11.12 -0.98 28.54
N CYS A 400 -10.91 0.32 28.78
CA CYS A 400 -10.93 0.89 30.14
C CYS A 400 -9.89 0.33 31.13
N ILE A 401 -8.70 -0.07 30.66
CA ILE A 401 -7.68 -0.73 31.48
C ILE A 401 -6.43 0.13 31.68
N GLY A 402 -5.61 -0.28 32.67
CA GLY A 402 -4.34 0.37 32.99
C GLY A 402 -4.51 1.87 33.30
N PRO A 403 -3.75 2.77 32.65
CA PRO A 403 -3.79 4.20 32.94
C PRO A 403 -5.11 4.89 32.56
N TYR A 404 -5.95 4.25 31.73
CA TYR A 404 -7.21 4.82 31.25
C TYR A 404 -8.44 4.46 32.11
N SER A 405 -8.28 3.54 33.06
CA SER A 405 -9.33 3.01 33.95
C SER A 405 -10.11 4.03 34.80
N SER A 406 -9.71 5.30 34.79
CA SER A 406 -10.39 6.42 35.48
C SER A 406 -10.87 7.54 34.55
N ARG A 407 -10.74 7.37 33.22
CA ARG A 407 -11.03 8.39 32.19
C ARG A 407 -11.76 7.86 30.96
N CYS A 408 -12.45 6.72 31.10
CA CYS A 408 -13.26 6.11 30.04
C CYS A 408 -14.30 7.04 29.46
N GLY A 409 -14.44 7.08 28.13
CA GLY A 409 -15.42 7.93 27.44
C GLY A 409 -15.22 9.43 27.64
N GLN A 410 -14.13 9.84 28.30
CA GLN A 410 -13.71 11.23 28.46
C GLN A 410 -12.45 11.43 27.62
N ILE A 411 -12.37 12.55 26.91
CA ILE A 411 -11.12 12.99 26.29
C ILE A 411 -10.13 13.30 27.42
N PRO A 412 -8.99 12.59 27.54
CA PRO A 412 -8.06 12.84 28.63
C PRO A 412 -7.51 14.27 28.56
N LYS A 413 -7.44 14.98 29.69
CA LYS A 413 -6.67 16.24 29.73
C LYS A 413 -5.22 15.95 29.33
N VAL A 414 -4.71 16.75 28.37
CA VAL A 414 -3.39 16.62 27.74
C VAL A 414 -2.30 16.37 28.80
N PRO A 415 -1.44 15.34 28.62
CA PRO A 415 -0.25 15.14 29.45
C PRO A 415 0.60 16.41 29.47
N THR A 416 0.66 17.07 30.62
CA THR A 416 1.52 18.24 30.84
C THR A 416 3.01 17.88 30.96
N THR A 417 3.33 16.58 30.87
CA THR A 417 4.68 16.07 30.68
C THR A 417 5.07 16.17 29.21
N ALA A 418 5.97 17.09 28.89
CA ALA A 418 6.62 17.14 27.59
C ALA A 418 7.28 15.79 27.25
N ILE A 419 7.32 15.44 25.95
CA ILE A 419 8.00 14.24 25.47
C ILE A 419 9.47 14.31 25.92
N LYS A 420 9.95 13.23 26.54
CA LYS A 420 11.32 13.12 27.05
C LYS A 420 12.33 13.14 25.88
N PRO A 421 13.60 13.51 26.10
CA PRO A 421 14.57 13.66 25.01
C PRO A 421 15.28 12.37 24.56
N SER A 422 15.03 11.20 25.16
CA SER A 422 15.71 9.95 24.80
C SER A 422 14.73 8.79 24.60
N GLU A 423 14.86 8.10 23.47
CA GLU A 423 14.14 6.87 23.11
C GLU A 423 14.43 5.70 24.08
N GLU A 424 15.54 5.75 24.83
CA GLU A 424 15.88 4.75 25.86
C GLU A 424 14.99 4.85 27.11
N ASP A 425 14.35 5.99 27.36
CA ASP A 425 13.44 6.18 28.49
C ASP A 425 12.02 5.73 28.10
N PRO A 426 11.41 4.72 28.75
CA PRO A 426 10.05 4.28 28.41
C PRO A 426 8.96 5.36 28.55
N GLY A 427 9.27 6.51 29.18
CA GLY A 427 8.44 7.70 29.20
C GLY A 427 8.40 8.46 27.87
N TYR A 428 9.38 8.31 26.97
CA TYR A 428 9.35 8.83 25.60
C TYR A 428 8.13 8.24 24.86
N TRP A 429 8.18 6.93 24.62
CA TRP A 429 7.20 6.20 23.82
C TRP A 429 5.79 6.25 24.41
N ARG A 430 5.67 6.20 25.74
CA ARG A 430 4.36 6.38 26.42
C ARG A 430 3.79 7.78 26.26
N SER A 431 4.63 8.82 26.26
CA SER A 431 4.16 10.20 26.04
C SER A 431 3.79 10.43 24.58
N TRP A 432 4.55 9.85 23.64
CA TRP A 432 4.23 9.84 22.22
C TRP A 432 2.88 9.16 21.97
N ALA A 433 2.71 7.89 22.34
CA ALA A 433 1.47 7.13 22.16
C ALA A 433 0.24 7.80 22.85
N GLN A 434 0.43 8.43 24.01
CA GLN A 434 -0.63 9.22 24.66
C GLN A 434 -1.00 10.49 23.88
N SER A 435 -0.03 11.13 23.23
CA SER A 435 -0.25 12.32 22.39
C SER A 435 -0.94 11.94 21.07
N THR A 436 -0.50 10.87 20.42
CA THR A 436 -1.16 10.32 19.22
C THR A 436 -2.62 9.93 19.49
N LEU A 437 -2.88 9.22 20.60
CA LEU A 437 -4.24 8.90 21.04
C LEU A 437 -5.09 10.16 21.29
N LEU A 438 -4.49 11.23 21.81
CA LEU A 438 -5.21 12.49 21.99
C LEU A 438 -5.50 13.21 20.68
N ASN A 439 -4.60 13.19 19.71
CA ASN A 439 -4.87 13.73 18.39
C ASN A 439 -6.01 12.96 17.71
N ALA A 440 -6.01 11.62 17.78
CA ALA A 440 -7.09 10.77 17.29
C ALA A 440 -8.44 11.04 18.00
N LEU A 441 -8.44 11.29 19.32
CA LEU A 441 -9.65 11.62 20.09
C LEU A 441 -10.19 13.04 19.87
N HIS A 442 -9.40 13.96 19.32
CA HIS A 442 -9.85 15.31 18.91
C HIS A 442 -10.15 15.41 17.40
N LEU A 443 -10.06 14.31 16.65
CA LEU A 443 -10.27 14.30 15.21
C LEU A 443 -11.76 14.45 14.86
N HIS A 444 -12.16 15.66 14.49
CA HIS A 444 -13.51 15.96 14.04
C HIS A 444 -13.69 15.68 12.54
N ARG A 445 -14.87 15.19 12.15
CA ARG A 445 -15.21 15.02 10.72
C ARG A 445 -15.44 16.39 10.09
N ASN A 446 -14.66 16.72 9.07
CA ASN A 446 -14.98 17.82 8.16
C ASN A 446 -16.00 17.33 7.13
N GLU A 447 -17.25 17.80 7.24
CA GLU A 447 -18.39 17.45 6.38
C GLU A 447 -18.77 18.60 5.42
N ASN A 448 -17.85 19.55 5.18
CA ASN A 448 -18.04 20.60 4.19
C ASN A 448 -18.04 20.04 2.75
N VAL A 449 -18.56 20.81 1.80
CA VAL A 449 -18.38 20.54 0.36
C VAL A 449 -17.00 21.05 -0.05
N ALA A 450 -16.18 20.19 -0.65
CA ALA A 450 -14.88 20.56 -1.18
C ALA A 450 -15.01 21.57 -2.34
N LYS A 451 -14.65 22.83 -2.09
CA LYS A 451 -14.54 23.85 -3.13
C LYS A 451 -13.38 23.50 -4.07
N ASN A 452 -12.23 23.11 -3.52
CA ASN A 452 -11.06 22.75 -4.29
C ASN A 452 -10.70 21.26 -4.05
N ILE A 453 -10.11 20.62 -5.05
CA ILE A 453 -9.46 19.31 -4.92
C ILE A 453 -8.02 19.44 -5.41
N VAL A 454 -7.07 18.96 -4.60
CA VAL A 454 -5.70 18.71 -5.03
C VAL A 454 -5.43 17.21 -4.88
N PHE A 455 -5.24 16.54 -6.02
CA PHE A 455 -4.95 15.11 -6.05
C PHE A 455 -3.50 14.89 -6.48
N PHE A 456 -2.70 14.37 -5.55
CA PHE A 456 -1.31 14.00 -5.76
C PHE A 456 -1.21 12.51 -6.07
N LEU A 457 -0.42 12.19 -7.09
CA LEU A 457 -0.12 10.82 -7.47
C LEU A 457 1.40 10.60 -7.55
N GLY A 458 1.92 9.62 -6.83
CA GLY A 458 3.23 9.06 -7.10
C GLY A 458 3.07 7.84 -8.01
N ASP A 459 3.41 7.99 -9.30
CA ASP A 459 3.43 6.87 -10.25
C ASP A 459 4.46 5.84 -9.72
N GLY A 460 4.00 4.62 -9.39
CA GLY A 460 4.84 3.60 -8.73
C GLY A 460 5.13 3.76 -7.23
N MET A 461 4.54 4.73 -6.51
CA MET A 461 4.89 5.03 -5.11
C MET A 461 4.24 4.09 -4.06
N GLY A 462 4.67 2.82 -4.03
CA GLY A 462 4.24 1.84 -3.02
C GLY A 462 4.73 2.10 -1.58
N ILE A 463 4.28 1.32 -0.60
CA ILE A 463 4.61 1.55 0.83
C ILE A 463 6.12 1.44 1.08
N THR A 464 6.83 0.47 0.49
CA THR A 464 8.29 0.41 0.62
C THR A 464 8.98 1.68 0.10
N THR A 465 8.48 2.28 -0.98
CA THR A 465 8.97 3.57 -1.52
C THR A 465 8.69 4.73 -0.55
N ILE A 466 7.50 4.77 0.05
CA ILE A 466 7.11 5.74 1.07
C ILE A 466 8.05 5.66 2.29
N THR A 467 8.21 4.49 2.91
CA THR A 467 9.07 4.31 4.09
C THR A 467 10.54 4.60 3.79
N ALA A 468 11.06 4.19 2.62
CA ALA A 468 12.43 4.50 2.23
C ALA A 468 12.64 6.01 1.93
N ALA A 469 11.63 6.70 1.38
CA ALA A 469 11.68 8.15 1.14
C ALA A 469 11.54 8.97 2.42
N ARG A 470 10.76 8.50 3.40
CA ARG A 470 10.69 9.05 4.78
C ARG A 470 12.07 9.08 5.43
N ILE A 471 12.77 7.94 5.39
CA ILE A 471 14.14 7.81 5.90
C ILE A 471 15.09 8.74 5.14
N LEU A 472 15.02 8.77 3.80
CA LEU A 472 15.85 9.67 2.98
C LEU A 472 15.61 11.15 3.30
N LYS A 473 14.35 11.59 3.43
CA LYS A 473 13.99 12.98 3.79
C LYS A 473 14.66 13.39 5.10
N GLY A 474 14.55 12.54 6.13
CA GLY A 474 15.20 12.78 7.41
C GLY A 474 16.73 12.87 7.31
N GLN A 475 17.35 11.99 6.53
CA GLN A 475 18.81 11.98 6.32
C GLN A 475 19.29 13.22 5.56
N LEU A 476 18.54 13.69 4.55
CA LEU A 476 18.78 14.97 3.88
C LEU A 476 18.60 16.19 4.81
N GLU A 477 17.78 16.04 5.86
CA GLU A 477 17.58 17.03 6.93
C GLU A 477 18.59 16.89 8.10
N ASN A 478 19.58 16.00 8.00
CA ASN A 478 20.59 15.68 9.03
C ASN A 478 20.00 15.04 10.32
N LYS A 479 18.89 14.30 10.19
CA LYS A 479 18.30 13.41 11.21
C LYS A 479 18.72 11.96 10.92
N ASN A 480 18.38 11.02 11.81
CA ASN A 480 18.64 9.59 11.58
C ASN A 480 17.87 9.09 10.35
N GLY A 481 16.60 9.48 10.25
CA GLY A 481 15.72 9.18 9.12
C GLY A 481 14.39 8.62 9.58
N GLU A 482 14.43 7.52 10.35
CA GLU A 482 13.29 6.66 10.63
C GLU A 482 12.15 7.38 11.38
N GLN A 483 12.48 8.32 12.26
CA GLN A 483 11.50 9.10 13.03
C GLN A 483 10.99 10.36 12.31
N THR A 484 11.35 10.54 11.04
CA THR A 484 10.86 11.65 10.22
C THR A 484 9.47 11.31 9.70
N VAL A 485 8.65 12.31 9.40
CA VAL A 485 7.29 12.12 8.86
C VAL A 485 7.23 12.87 7.52
N LEU A 486 6.79 12.18 6.46
CA LEU A 486 6.42 12.83 5.20
C LEU A 486 5.15 13.65 5.44
N THR A 487 5.01 14.76 4.73
CA THR A 487 3.93 15.73 4.93
C THR A 487 2.54 15.11 4.77
N PHE A 488 2.40 14.13 3.88
CA PHE A 488 1.16 13.38 3.69
C PHE A 488 0.93 12.25 4.70
N GLU A 489 1.97 11.75 5.38
CA GLU A 489 1.81 10.74 6.46
C GLU A 489 1.19 11.33 7.73
N ALA A 490 1.28 12.66 7.89
CA ALA A 490 0.57 13.39 8.93
C ALA A 490 -0.95 13.55 8.66
N PHE A 491 -1.48 13.00 7.55
CA PHE A 491 -2.89 13.10 7.22
C PHE A 491 -3.73 12.15 8.09
N PRO A 492 -4.88 12.61 8.64
CA PRO A 492 -5.63 11.88 9.65
C PRO A 492 -6.46 10.70 9.10
N HIS A 493 -6.51 10.52 7.78
CA HIS A 493 -7.30 9.50 7.12
C HIS A 493 -6.45 8.74 6.11
N VAL A 494 -6.36 7.42 6.29
CA VAL A 494 -5.56 6.51 5.47
C VAL A 494 -6.38 5.29 5.10
N ALA A 495 -6.23 4.83 3.86
CA ALA A 495 -6.83 3.61 3.31
C ALA A 495 -5.86 2.89 2.37
N LEU A 496 -6.14 1.62 2.08
CA LEU A 496 -5.46 0.84 1.04
C LEU A 496 -6.28 0.79 -0.25
N SER A 497 -5.58 0.74 -1.38
CA SER A 497 -6.11 0.84 -2.75
C SER A 497 -5.69 -0.37 -3.56
N LYS A 498 -6.65 -1.22 -3.94
CA LYS A 498 -6.39 -2.42 -4.76
C LYS A 498 -6.16 -2.01 -6.22
N THR A 499 -4.95 -2.21 -6.70
CA THR A 499 -4.39 -1.69 -7.98
C THR A 499 -4.79 -2.50 -9.21
N TYR A 500 -4.94 -3.83 -9.10
CA TYR A 500 -5.21 -4.77 -10.19
C TYR A 500 -6.22 -4.25 -11.24
N ASN A 501 -5.94 -4.45 -12.53
CA ASN A 501 -6.80 -3.96 -13.62
C ASN A 501 -7.76 -5.07 -14.12
N THR A 502 -8.49 -4.90 -15.23
CA THR A 502 -9.53 -5.90 -15.59
C THR A 502 -8.99 -7.21 -16.18
N ASP A 503 -7.81 -7.21 -16.79
CA ASP A 503 -7.21 -8.35 -17.52
C ASP A 503 -5.84 -8.82 -16.98
N PHE A 504 -5.16 -8.05 -16.14
CA PHE A 504 -3.90 -8.39 -15.44
C PHE A 504 -4.02 -8.28 -13.91
N GLN A 505 -3.19 -9.03 -13.19
CA GLN A 505 -3.10 -8.94 -11.71
C GLN A 505 -2.22 -7.77 -11.28
N ILE A 506 -1.15 -7.52 -12.04
CA ILE A 506 -0.21 -6.41 -11.87
C ILE A 506 -0.48 -5.45 -13.04
N SER A 507 -0.87 -4.22 -12.71
CA SER A 507 -1.47 -3.25 -13.62
C SER A 507 -0.43 -2.33 -14.28
N ASP A 508 -0.88 -1.35 -15.08
CA ASP A 508 -0.01 -0.33 -15.68
C ASP A 508 -0.61 1.07 -15.52
N SER A 509 0.24 2.10 -15.43
CA SER A 509 -0.15 3.51 -15.21
C SER A 509 -1.28 4.10 -16.08
N ALA A 510 -1.59 3.53 -17.26
CA ALA A 510 -2.77 3.95 -18.04
C ALA A 510 -4.08 3.34 -17.52
N SER A 511 -4.07 2.05 -17.19
CA SER A 511 -5.26 1.33 -16.72
C SER A 511 -5.62 1.69 -15.27
N THR A 512 -4.62 1.94 -14.43
CA THR A 512 -4.75 2.46 -13.07
C THR A 512 -5.21 3.92 -13.07
N ALA A 513 -4.60 4.81 -13.86
CA ALA A 513 -5.06 6.21 -13.94
C ALA A 513 -6.48 6.33 -14.51
N THR A 514 -6.91 5.43 -15.40
CA THR A 514 -8.32 5.35 -15.82
C THR A 514 -9.25 4.98 -14.65
N ALA A 515 -8.82 4.11 -13.74
CA ALA A 515 -9.55 3.83 -12.50
C ALA A 515 -9.59 5.05 -11.57
N ILE A 516 -8.44 5.69 -11.32
CA ILE A 516 -8.25 6.80 -10.38
C ILE A 516 -8.90 8.11 -10.86
N LEU A 517 -8.98 8.34 -12.17
CA LEU A 517 -9.47 9.60 -12.74
C LEU A 517 -10.84 9.48 -13.40
N CYS A 518 -11.27 8.29 -13.85
CA CYS A 518 -12.59 8.08 -14.47
C CYS A 518 -13.53 7.17 -13.66
N GLY A 519 -13.06 6.58 -12.56
CA GLY A 519 -13.90 5.80 -11.63
C GLY A 519 -14.31 4.42 -12.13
N VAL A 520 -13.62 3.90 -13.16
CA VAL A 520 -13.86 2.58 -13.77
C VAL A 520 -12.53 1.91 -14.12
N LYS A 521 -12.33 0.66 -13.68
CA LYS A 521 -11.15 -0.14 -14.08
C LYS A 521 -11.25 -0.58 -15.54
N THR A 522 -10.10 -0.65 -16.22
CA THR A 522 -10.00 -1.02 -17.64
C THR A 522 -8.84 -1.98 -17.91
N ASN A 523 -8.64 -2.37 -19.16
CA ASN A 523 -7.61 -3.32 -19.60
C ASN A 523 -6.22 -2.65 -19.69
N MET A 524 -5.14 -3.44 -19.63
CA MET A 524 -3.76 -2.93 -19.67
C MET A 524 -3.45 -2.09 -20.93
N ASN A 525 -2.62 -1.06 -20.78
CA ASN A 525 -2.23 -0.06 -21.80
C ASN A 525 -3.39 0.84 -22.30
N ILE A 526 -4.61 0.73 -21.78
CA ILE A 526 -5.76 1.51 -22.24
C ILE A 526 -5.93 2.80 -21.42
N VAL A 527 -6.26 3.90 -22.08
CA VAL A 527 -6.47 5.23 -21.48
C VAL A 527 -7.93 5.66 -21.64
N GLY A 528 -8.63 5.94 -20.54
CA GLY A 528 -9.90 6.68 -20.54
C GLY A 528 -11.08 5.99 -21.25
N ILE A 529 -11.00 4.70 -21.55
CA ILE A 529 -12.11 3.89 -22.09
C ILE A 529 -12.32 2.60 -21.29
N SER A 530 -13.50 1.99 -21.39
CA SER A 530 -13.92 0.80 -20.65
C SER A 530 -13.15 -0.48 -21.01
N ALA A 531 -13.28 -1.50 -20.17
CA ALA A 531 -12.75 -2.85 -20.41
C ALA A 531 -13.37 -3.59 -21.60
N ALA A 532 -14.39 -3.03 -22.27
CA ALA A 532 -14.85 -3.52 -23.58
C ALA A 532 -13.98 -2.99 -24.74
N GLY A 533 -13.22 -1.91 -24.51
CA GLY A 533 -12.10 -1.50 -25.35
C GLY A 533 -10.95 -2.52 -25.31
N ARG A 534 -10.21 -2.64 -26.42
CA ARG A 534 -9.12 -3.61 -26.62
C ARG A 534 -7.85 -2.91 -27.06
N ASN A 535 -6.74 -3.27 -26.42
CA ASN A 535 -5.42 -2.65 -26.62
C ASN A 535 -5.02 -2.65 -28.10
N GLY A 536 -4.67 -1.47 -28.61
CA GLY A 536 -4.31 -1.21 -30.02
C GLY A 536 -5.48 -1.18 -31.02
N VAL A 537 -6.68 -1.63 -30.65
CA VAL A 537 -7.82 -1.79 -31.58
C VAL A 537 -8.68 -0.52 -31.59
N CYS A 538 -8.33 0.46 -32.41
CA CYS A 538 -9.03 1.75 -32.52
C CYS A 538 -10.57 1.63 -32.59
N ARG A 539 -11.11 0.68 -33.36
CA ARG A 539 -12.57 0.47 -33.51
C ARG A 539 -13.29 0.16 -32.20
N SER A 540 -12.59 -0.39 -31.21
CA SER A 540 -13.14 -0.72 -29.88
C SER A 540 -13.21 0.48 -28.92
N GLN A 541 -12.60 1.61 -29.29
CA GLN A 541 -12.66 2.84 -28.51
C GLN A 541 -14.06 3.46 -28.52
N ARG A 542 -14.69 3.51 -29.70
CA ARG A 542 -15.94 4.23 -29.94
C ARG A 542 -17.12 3.60 -29.20
N GLY A 543 -17.78 4.39 -28.36
CA GLY A 543 -18.88 3.96 -27.50
C GLY A 543 -18.42 3.37 -26.17
N ASN A 544 -17.11 3.37 -25.89
CA ASN A 544 -16.52 2.92 -24.64
C ASN A 544 -15.79 4.04 -23.88
N GLU A 545 -15.83 5.28 -24.37
CA GLU A 545 -15.23 6.45 -23.72
C GLU A 545 -15.83 6.74 -22.34
N ILE A 546 -14.97 6.97 -21.34
CA ILE A 546 -15.39 7.23 -19.95
C ILE A 546 -14.89 8.62 -19.51
N THR A 547 -15.83 9.45 -19.07
CA THR A 547 -15.56 10.82 -18.61
C THR A 547 -14.75 10.83 -17.30
N SER A 548 -13.74 11.71 -17.24
CA SER A 548 -12.90 11.89 -16.05
C SER A 548 -13.49 12.88 -15.03
N ILE A 549 -13.02 12.82 -13.79
CA ILE A 549 -13.28 13.82 -12.75
C ILE A 549 -12.75 15.22 -13.11
N LEU A 550 -11.66 15.30 -13.89
CA LEU A 550 -11.18 16.57 -14.43
C LEU A 550 -12.24 17.20 -15.35
N LYS A 551 -12.88 16.40 -16.20
CA LYS A 551 -13.97 16.85 -17.07
C LYS A 551 -15.24 17.18 -16.25
N TRP A 552 -15.61 16.38 -15.25
CA TRP A 552 -16.73 16.70 -14.35
C TRP A 552 -16.53 18.03 -13.61
N ALA A 553 -15.32 18.28 -13.10
CA ALA A 553 -14.98 19.55 -12.45
C ALA A 553 -15.10 20.73 -13.42
N LYS A 554 -14.63 20.56 -14.66
CA LYS A 554 -14.69 21.60 -15.69
C LYS A 554 -16.13 21.92 -16.13
N ASP A 555 -16.97 20.90 -16.26
CA ASP A 555 -18.38 21.04 -16.65
C ASP A 555 -19.19 21.80 -15.59
N GLU A 556 -18.91 21.56 -14.31
CA GLU A 556 -19.43 22.36 -13.20
C GLU A 556 -18.82 23.78 -13.10
N GLY A 557 -17.91 24.13 -14.00
CA GLY A 557 -17.29 25.45 -14.11
C GLY A 557 -16.17 25.72 -13.10
N LYS A 558 -15.62 24.68 -12.45
CA LYS A 558 -14.35 24.79 -11.72
C LYS A 558 -13.21 24.97 -12.73
N SER A 559 -12.12 25.59 -12.30
CA SER A 559 -10.89 25.62 -13.10
C SER A 559 -10.15 24.30 -12.96
N VAL A 560 -9.42 23.88 -13.99
CA VAL A 560 -8.80 22.55 -13.99
C VAL A 560 -7.36 22.57 -14.48
N GLY A 561 -6.50 21.77 -13.85
CA GLY A 561 -5.10 21.69 -14.24
C GLY A 561 -4.42 20.35 -13.99
N ILE A 562 -3.30 20.19 -14.67
CA ILE A 562 -2.39 19.03 -14.63
C ILE A 562 -0.96 19.55 -14.45
N VAL A 563 -0.27 19.01 -13.47
CA VAL A 563 1.17 19.21 -13.21
C VAL A 563 1.85 17.85 -13.16
N THR A 564 2.97 17.67 -13.84
CA THR A 564 3.68 16.38 -13.86
C THR A 564 5.18 16.52 -14.14
N THR A 565 6.00 15.60 -13.62
CA THR A 565 7.39 15.40 -14.05
C THR A 565 7.52 14.48 -15.29
N THR A 566 6.43 13.91 -15.81
CA THR A 566 6.43 13.19 -17.10
C THR A 566 6.07 14.11 -18.27
N ARG A 567 6.08 13.57 -19.50
CA ARG A 567 5.42 14.22 -20.63
C ARG A 567 3.92 14.36 -20.33
N VAL A 568 3.29 15.50 -20.63
CA VAL A 568 1.86 15.70 -20.34
C VAL A 568 0.92 14.77 -21.12
N GLN A 569 1.47 13.97 -22.04
CA GLN A 569 0.82 12.88 -22.79
C GLN A 569 1.09 11.47 -22.20
N HIS A 570 1.71 11.33 -21.03
CA HIS A 570 1.93 10.04 -20.38
C HIS A 570 0.60 9.35 -20.02
N GLY A 571 0.61 8.04 -19.72
CA GLY A 571 -0.63 7.28 -19.46
C GLY A 571 -1.48 7.89 -18.35
N THR A 572 -0.81 8.31 -17.28
CA THR A 572 -1.38 8.95 -16.09
C THR A 572 -2.09 10.29 -16.37
N PRO A 573 -1.42 11.34 -16.88
CA PRO A 573 -2.07 12.61 -17.17
C PRO A 573 -3.05 12.49 -18.35
N ALA A 574 -2.79 11.59 -19.31
CA ALA A 574 -3.68 11.35 -20.44
C ALA A 574 -5.06 10.83 -20.01
N ALA A 575 -5.15 9.98 -18.98
CA ALA A 575 -6.43 9.49 -18.47
C ALA A 575 -7.32 10.62 -17.89
N ALA A 576 -6.76 11.80 -17.63
CA ALA A 576 -7.53 12.97 -17.21
C ALA A 576 -8.32 13.64 -18.35
N TYR A 577 -7.96 13.44 -19.63
CA TYR A 577 -8.55 14.19 -20.77
C TYR A 577 -8.71 13.40 -22.08
N ALA A 578 -8.01 12.28 -22.25
CA ALA A 578 -7.95 11.52 -23.49
C ALA A 578 -8.67 10.17 -23.39
N HIS A 579 -9.14 9.70 -24.53
CA HIS A 579 -9.68 8.36 -24.74
C HIS A 579 -8.79 7.70 -25.79
N SER A 580 -8.08 6.62 -25.44
CA SER A 580 -7.17 5.93 -26.35
C SER A 580 -7.16 4.43 -26.11
N ALA A 581 -7.34 3.67 -27.19
CA ALA A 581 -7.08 2.23 -27.20
C ALA A 581 -5.59 1.86 -26.99
N SER A 582 -4.67 2.83 -26.92
CA SER A 582 -3.29 2.58 -26.47
C SER A 582 -2.60 3.82 -25.88
N ARG A 583 -1.96 3.67 -24.70
CA ARG A 583 -1.10 4.69 -24.06
C ARG A 583 0.12 5.08 -24.89
N LYS A 584 0.47 4.28 -25.91
CA LYS A 584 1.66 4.48 -26.76
C LYS A 584 1.42 5.50 -27.89
N TRP A 585 0.18 5.91 -28.15
CA TRP A 585 -0.21 6.86 -29.20
C TRP A 585 0.00 8.34 -28.80
N TYR A 586 1.22 8.70 -28.40
CA TYR A 586 1.57 10.03 -27.88
C TYR A 586 1.36 11.15 -28.90
N SER A 587 1.89 10.98 -30.12
CA SER A 587 1.63 11.80 -31.30
C SER A 587 1.10 10.94 -32.45
N ASP A 588 0.62 11.57 -33.52
CA ASP A 588 0.15 10.83 -34.69
C ASP A 588 1.25 9.92 -35.28
N SER A 589 2.52 10.31 -35.20
CA SER A 589 3.66 9.50 -35.66
C SER A 589 3.82 8.17 -34.91
N ASP A 590 3.19 8.03 -33.74
CA ASP A 590 3.23 6.82 -32.91
C ASP A 590 1.98 5.93 -33.13
N MET A 591 1.06 6.33 -34.02
CA MET A 591 -0.16 5.58 -34.35
C MET A 591 -0.01 4.70 -35.61
N PRO A 592 -0.49 3.45 -35.61
CA PRO A 592 -0.54 2.64 -36.82
C PRO A 592 -1.55 3.20 -37.83
N SER A 593 -1.28 3.00 -39.11
CA SER A 593 -2.10 3.48 -40.24
C SER A 593 -3.57 3.02 -40.16
N SER A 594 -3.83 1.84 -39.57
CA SER A 594 -5.17 1.34 -39.28
C SER A 594 -5.93 2.25 -38.30
N ALA A 595 -5.31 2.63 -37.17
CA ALA A 595 -5.92 3.52 -36.18
C ALA A 595 -6.15 4.94 -36.75
N LYS A 596 -5.22 5.45 -37.57
CA LYS A 596 -5.41 6.72 -38.30
C LYS A 596 -6.61 6.66 -39.26
N LYS A 597 -6.75 5.56 -40.00
CA LYS A 597 -7.83 5.33 -40.97
C LYS A 597 -9.20 5.11 -40.30
N ASP A 598 -9.22 4.44 -39.16
CA ASP A 598 -10.43 4.18 -38.38
C ASP A 598 -10.89 5.40 -37.53
N GLY A 599 -10.10 6.48 -37.54
CA GLY A 599 -10.52 7.81 -37.06
C GLY A 599 -10.04 8.20 -35.66
N CYS A 600 -9.27 7.34 -34.98
CA CYS A 600 -8.70 7.67 -33.67
C CYS A 600 -7.74 8.87 -33.73
N LYS A 601 -7.51 9.50 -32.58
CA LYS A 601 -6.60 10.65 -32.42
C LYS A 601 -5.54 10.35 -31.38
N ASP A 602 -4.35 10.87 -31.61
CA ASP A 602 -3.24 10.79 -30.68
C ASP A 602 -3.50 11.63 -29.41
N ILE A 603 -2.79 11.30 -28.34
CA ILE A 603 -2.98 11.90 -27.02
C ILE A 603 -2.65 13.40 -27.05
N ALA A 604 -1.58 13.82 -27.75
CA ALA A 604 -1.25 15.24 -27.90
C ALA A 604 -2.36 16.04 -28.59
N TYR A 605 -3.00 15.50 -29.63
CA TYR A 605 -4.18 16.12 -30.25
C TYR A 605 -5.34 16.22 -29.24
N GLN A 606 -5.62 15.13 -28.52
CA GLN A 606 -6.72 15.10 -27.54
C GLN A 606 -6.54 16.12 -26.39
N LEU A 607 -5.31 16.39 -25.95
CA LEU A 607 -4.98 17.43 -24.96
C LEU A 607 -5.49 18.83 -25.35
N VAL A 608 -5.52 19.14 -26.65
CA VAL A 608 -5.89 20.46 -27.18
C VAL A 608 -7.36 20.53 -27.60
N PHE A 609 -7.96 19.41 -27.99
CA PHE A 609 -9.28 19.37 -28.64
C PHE A 609 -10.41 18.71 -27.82
N ASN A 610 -10.13 17.86 -26.82
CA ASN A 610 -11.18 17.17 -26.06
C ASN A 610 -11.84 18.07 -24.99
N MET A 611 -11.04 18.87 -24.26
CA MET A 611 -11.54 19.76 -23.21
C MET A 611 -10.59 20.93 -22.95
N ASP A 612 -11.13 22.02 -22.41
CA ASP A 612 -10.35 23.21 -22.08
C ASP A 612 -9.68 23.06 -20.70
N ILE A 613 -8.43 22.57 -20.68
CA ILE A 613 -7.59 22.56 -19.47
C ILE A 613 -6.94 23.92 -19.30
N ASP A 614 -7.02 24.51 -18.10
CA ASP A 614 -6.60 25.90 -17.84
C ASP A 614 -5.12 25.99 -17.48
N VAL A 615 -4.58 25.01 -16.75
CA VAL A 615 -3.15 24.92 -16.45
C VAL A 615 -2.61 23.54 -16.82
N VAL A 616 -1.64 23.48 -17.72
CA VAL A 616 -0.93 22.25 -18.12
C VAL A 616 0.57 22.51 -17.96
N ILE A 617 1.23 21.75 -17.08
CA ILE A 617 2.64 21.93 -16.75
C ILE A 617 3.34 20.56 -16.73
N GLY A 618 4.42 20.40 -17.48
CA GLY A 618 5.23 19.18 -17.51
C GLY A 618 6.14 19.11 -18.72
N GLY A 619 6.38 17.92 -19.27
CA GLY A 619 7.19 17.72 -20.48
C GLY A 619 6.35 17.49 -21.74
N GLY A 620 7.02 17.24 -22.87
CA GLY A 620 6.42 16.62 -24.06
C GLY A 620 6.40 17.48 -25.32
N ARG A 621 7.29 18.48 -25.45
CA ARG A 621 7.29 19.43 -26.59
C ARG A 621 7.27 18.75 -27.97
N LYS A 622 7.98 17.63 -28.14
CA LYS A 622 8.15 16.99 -29.45
C LYS A 622 6.87 16.38 -30.03
N TYR A 623 5.89 16.02 -29.19
CA TYR A 623 4.62 15.46 -29.64
C TYR A 623 3.63 16.53 -30.17
N MET A 624 3.92 17.80 -29.87
CA MET A 624 3.06 18.94 -30.18
C MET A 624 3.37 19.60 -31.53
N THR A 625 4.56 19.37 -32.11
CA THR A 625 5.09 20.16 -33.25
C THR A 625 5.40 19.32 -34.50
N PRO A 626 5.35 19.91 -35.71
CA PRO A 626 5.59 19.22 -36.99
C PRO A 626 6.94 18.50 -37.06
N ARG A 627 7.01 17.41 -37.84
CA ARG A 627 8.24 16.62 -37.99
C ARG A 627 9.43 17.48 -38.42
N GLY A 628 10.49 17.43 -37.63
CA GLY A 628 11.75 18.14 -37.91
C GLY A 628 11.81 19.58 -37.39
N THR A 629 10.74 20.10 -36.78
CA THR A 629 10.78 21.32 -35.96
C THR A 629 11.88 21.19 -34.91
N ARG A 630 12.75 22.20 -34.79
CA ARG A 630 13.81 22.20 -33.77
C ARG A 630 13.20 22.46 -32.41
N ASP A 631 13.61 21.69 -31.41
CA ASP A 631 13.31 22.00 -30.02
C ASP A 631 14.01 23.32 -29.61
N PRO A 632 13.38 24.22 -28.83
CA PRO A 632 13.97 25.51 -28.47
C PRO A 632 15.23 25.38 -27.59
N GLU A 633 15.34 24.32 -26.80
CA GLU A 633 16.45 24.07 -25.88
C GLU A 633 17.50 23.13 -26.49
N TYR A 634 17.04 22.13 -27.24
CA TYR A 634 17.89 21.12 -27.89
C TYR A 634 17.91 21.24 -29.44
N PRO A 635 18.20 22.42 -30.03
CA PRO A 635 18.01 22.65 -31.46
C PRO A 635 18.94 21.83 -32.38
N ASN A 636 20.01 21.28 -31.82
CA ASN A 636 21.02 20.48 -32.51
C ASN A 636 20.80 18.96 -32.35
N ASP A 637 20.03 18.50 -31.36
CA ASP A 637 19.67 17.09 -31.28
C ASP A 637 18.61 16.75 -32.35
N LEU A 638 18.63 15.50 -32.80
CA LEU A 638 17.67 14.94 -33.73
C LEU A 638 16.52 14.20 -33.01
N LYS A 639 16.74 13.67 -31.80
CA LYS A 639 15.73 12.91 -31.03
C LYS A 639 14.70 13.80 -30.34
N SER A 640 15.08 15.03 -30.00
CA SER A 640 14.24 16.06 -29.38
C SER A 640 13.36 16.83 -30.37
N ARG A 641 13.60 16.72 -31.68
CA ARG A 641 12.81 17.43 -32.70
C ARG A 641 11.35 17.01 -32.71
N GLY A 642 10.50 17.94 -33.13
CA GLY A 642 9.07 17.69 -33.38
C GLY A 642 8.85 16.43 -34.20
N LYS A 643 7.80 15.68 -33.85
CA LYS A 643 7.49 14.35 -34.38
C LYS A 643 6.40 14.32 -35.44
N ARG A 644 5.45 15.26 -35.43
CA ARG A 644 4.12 15.08 -36.05
C ARG A 644 4.18 14.96 -37.58
N ASP A 645 3.57 13.91 -38.13
CA ASP A 645 3.49 13.67 -39.57
C ASP A 645 2.31 14.42 -40.22
N ASP A 646 1.27 14.72 -39.45
CA ASP A 646 0.11 15.52 -39.88
C ASP A 646 0.41 17.01 -40.12
N LYS A 647 1.64 17.46 -39.77
CA LYS A 647 2.14 18.83 -39.90
C LYS A 647 1.38 19.88 -39.07
N LEU A 648 0.60 19.46 -38.06
CA LEU A 648 -0.04 20.39 -37.12
C LEU A 648 0.98 20.94 -36.12
N ASP A 649 0.81 22.20 -35.75
CA ASP A 649 1.40 22.77 -34.53
C ASP A 649 0.28 22.91 -33.49
N LEU A 650 0.31 22.03 -32.50
CA LEU A 650 -0.71 21.95 -31.45
C LEU A 650 -0.54 23.04 -30.38
N ILE A 651 0.66 23.63 -30.25
CA ILE A 651 0.86 24.80 -29.37
C ILE A 651 0.18 26.02 -30.01
N ALA A 652 0.40 26.22 -31.31
CA ALA A 652 -0.25 27.29 -32.07
C ALA A 652 -1.78 27.12 -32.12
N GLU A 653 -2.30 25.90 -32.33
CA GLU A 653 -3.75 25.65 -32.28
C GLU A 653 -4.34 25.80 -30.86
N TRP A 654 -3.61 25.45 -29.79
CA TRP A 654 -4.03 25.73 -28.40
C TRP A 654 -4.14 27.23 -28.14
N GLN A 655 -3.10 28.01 -28.48
CA GLN A 655 -3.11 29.48 -28.35
C GLN A 655 -4.25 30.11 -29.15
N LYS A 656 -4.48 29.64 -30.37
CA LYS A 656 -5.55 30.09 -31.28
C LYS A 656 -6.96 29.76 -30.76
N ARG A 657 -7.16 28.59 -30.13
CA ARG A 657 -8.41 28.23 -29.45
C ARG A 657 -8.68 29.11 -28.22
N ARG A 658 -7.61 29.57 -27.55
CA ARG A 658 -7.65 30.48 -26.40
C ARG A 658 -7.61 31.97 -26.79
N ALA A 659 -7.78 32.33 -28.07
CA ALA A 659 -7.70 33.72 -28.53
C ALA A 659 -8.75 34.61 -27.85
N GLY A 660 -8.28 35.68 -27.20
CA GLY A 660 -9.11 36.59 -26.39
C GLY A 660 -9.07 36.32 -24.89
N GLN A 661 -8.43 35.23 -24.46
CA GLN A 661 -8.03 34.98 -23.06
C GLN A 661 -6.53 35.32 -22.89
N ALA A 662 -6.11 35.60 -21.67
CA ALA A 662 -4.70 35.78 -21.32
C ALA A 662 -4.00 34.42 -21.20
N ALA A 663 -3.80 33.77 -22.35
CA ALA A 663 -3.22 32.43 -22.47
C ALA A 663 -1.75 32.47 -22.89
N TYR A 664 -0.87 31.84 -22.10
CA TYR A 664 0.58 31.85 -22.31
C TYR A 664 1.14 30.45 -22.58
N TYR A 665 2.12 30.38 -23.49
CA TYR A 665 2.98 29.21 -23.66
C TYR A 665 4.39 29.54 -23.15
N VAL A 666 4.96 28.67 -22.32
CA VAL A 666 6.34 28.79 -21.82
C VAL A 666 7.05 27.44 -21.88
N TRP A 667 8.39 27.45 -21.90
CA TRP A 667 9.19 26.24 -22.06
C TRP A 667 10.50 26.23 -21.25
N ASN A 668 10.79 27.28 -20.49
CA ASN A 668 11.97 27.43 -19.64
C ASN A 668 11.61 28.14 -18.32
N LYS A 669 12.49 28.03 -17.32
CA LYS A 669 12.34 28.60 -15.98
C LYS A 669 12.17 30.12 -15.99
N GLU A 670 12.90 30.84 -16.84
CA GLU A 670 12.91 32.31 -16.87
C GLU A 670 11.54 32.87 -17.31
N ASP A 671 10.96 32.29 -18.37
CA ASP A 671 9.61 32.61 -18.84
C ASP A 671 8.53 32.11 -17.88
N PHE A 672 8.72 30.93 -17.29
CA PHE A 672 7.80 30.41 -16.27
C PHE A 672 7.73 31.32 -15.04
N ASP A 673 8.87 31.78 -14.52
CA ASP A 673 8.92 32.70 -13.38
C ASP A 673 8.27 34.05 -13.74
N ARG A 674 8.48 34.55 -14.97
CA ARG A 674 7.82 35.75 -15.53
C ARG A 674 6.29 35.70 -15.59
N VAL A 675 5.65 34.52 -15.61
CA VAL A 675 4.18 34.41 -15.70
C VAL A 675 3.50 35.10 -14.52
N ASP A 676 2.81 36.22 -14.77
CA ASP A 676 1.92 36.87 -13.79
C ASP A 676 0.70 36.00 -13.53
N VAL A 677 0.61 35.48 -12.31
CA VAL A 677 -0.48 34.63 -11.86
C VAL A 677 -1.83 35.36 -11.84
N ASN A 678 -1.84 36.69 -11.66
CA ASN A 678 -3.07 37.47 -11.58
C ASN A 678 -3.70 37.68 -12.97
N GLY A 679 -2.89 38.10 -13.95
CA GLY A 679 -3.32 38.32 -15.33
C GLY A 679 -3.52 37.05 -16.16
N THR A 680 -2.90 35.92 -15.82
CA THR A 680 -2.95 34.69 -16.65
C THR A 680 -4.27 33.93 -16.52
N ASP A 681 -5.03 33.79 -17.61
CA ASP A 681 -6.24 32.96 -17.66
C ASP A 681 -5.91 31.48 -17.91
N ALA A 682 -4.89 31.21 -18.73
CA ALA A 682 -4.46 29.86 -19.08
C ALA A 682 -2.95 29.74 -19.29
N LEU A 683 -2.37 28.59 -18.93
CA LEU A 683 -0.93 28.33 -19.03
C LEU A 683 -0.66 26.94 -19.63
N LEU A 684 0.15 26.89 -20.68
CA LEU A 684 0.77 25.68 -21.21
C LEU A 684 2.29 25.78 -21.04
N ALA A 685 2.87 24.98 -20.15
CA ALA A 685 4.28 25.04 -19.78
C ALA A 685 4.94 23.68 -20.04
N LEU A 686 5.82 23.61 -21.06
CA LEU A 686 6.43 22.36 -21.54
C LEU A 686 7.96 22.42 -21.48
N PHE A 687 8.57 21.85 -20.44
CA PHE A 687 9.99 22.07 -20.09
C PHE A 687 10.99 21.13 -20.76
N GLU A 688 10.58 19.95 -21.20
CA GLU A 688 11.45 19.00 -21.91
C GLU A 688 10.77 18.45 -23.18
N PRO A 689 11.51 17.94 -24.18
CA PRO A 689 10.95 17.32 -25.37
C PRO A 689 10.24 16.01 -25.05
N GLY A 690 10.70 15.29 -24.03
CA GLY A 690 10.09 14.07 -23.48
C GLY A 690 9.52 14.31 -22.09
N ASP A 691 9.96 13.52 -21.13
CA ASP A 691 9.68 13.68 -19.71
C ASP A 691 10.69 14.66 -19.09
N LEU A 692 10.43 15.23 -17.90
CA LEU A 692 11.39 16.12 -17.24
C LEU A 692 12.66 15.37 -16.81
N ARG A 693 13.75 16.09 -16.55
CA ARG A 693 14.90 15.51 -15.85
C ARG A 693 14.51 15.11 -14.42
N TYR A 694 15.19 14.10 -13.88
CA TYR A 694 15.07 13.77 -12.45
C TYR A 694 15.60 14.94 -11.61
N GLU A 695 15.12 15.14 -10.38
CA GLU A 695 15.61 16.21 -9.49
C GLU A 695 17.14 16.20 -9.31
N LEU A 696 17.75 15.01 -9.23
CA LEU A 696 19.21 14.82 -9.15
C LEU A 696 19.98 15.17 -10.43
N GLU A 697 19.28 15.52 -11.51
CA GLU A 697 19.82 15.89 -12.83
C GLU A 697 19.23 17.19 -13.40
N ARG A 698 18.31 17.81 -12.65
CA ARG A 698 17.52 18.97 -13.08
C ARG A 698 18.40 20.21 -13.20
N ASP A 699 18.37 20.88 -14.34
CA ASP A 699 19.02 22.18 -14.45
C ASP A 699 18.09 23.25 -13.89
N SER A 700 18.32 23.63 -12.63
CA SER A 700 17.50 24.65 -11.94
C SER A 700 17.44 26.03 -12.62
N THR A 701 18.25 26.28 -13.66
CA THR A 701 18.17 27.49 -14.49
C THR A 701 17.26 27.35 -15.72
N MET A 702 16.90 26.12 -16.09
CA MET A 702 16.02 25.78 -17.23
C MET A 702 14.69 25.16 -16.79
N ASP A 703 14.71 24.33 -15.74
CA ASP A 703 13.61 23.49 -15.27
C ASP A 703 13.10 23.91 -13.88
N PRO A 704 11.79 24.18 -13.68
CA PRO A 704 11.21 24.29 -12.34
C PRO A 704 11.05 22.92 -11.68
N SER A 705 11.21 22.89 -10.36
CA SER A 705 10.91 21.72 -9.54
C SER A 705 9.40 21.44 -9.42
N LEU A 706 9.01 20.21 -9.09
CA LEU A 706 7.61 19.83 -8.89
C LEU A 706 6.85 20.72 -7.87
N PRO A 707 7.46 21.16 -6.73
CA PRO A 707 6.85 22.14 -5.85
C PRO A 707 6.66 23.53 -6.48
N GLU A 708 7.59 24.00 -7.33
CA GLU A 708 7.43 25.28 -8.05
C GLU A 708 6.32 25.22 -9.10
N MET A 709 6.24 24.11 -9.84
CA MET A 709 5.15 23.85 -10.79
C MET A 709 3.79 23.84 -10.10
N THR A 710 3.68 23.11 -8.98
CA THR A 710 2.48 23.05 -8.12
C THR A 710 2.08 24.42 -7.59
N LYS A 711 3.05 25.20 -7.09
CA LYS A 711 2.84 26.58 -6.62
C LYS A 711 2.25 27.49 -7.69
N LYS A 712 2.80 27.47 -8.92
CA LYS A 712 2.30 28.30 -10.03
C LYS A 712 0.90 27.86 -10.46
N ALA A 713 0.62 26.55 -10.51
CA ALA A 713 -0.70 26.02 -10.85
C ALA A 713 -1.77 26.46 -9.84
N ILE A 714 -1.58 26.21 -8.54
CA ILE A 714 -2.54 26.63 -7.50
C ILE A 714 -2.72 28.14 -7.53
N SER A 715 -1.63 28.91 -7.70
CA SER A 715 -1.69 30.39 -7.75
C SER A 715 -2.57 30.94 -8.86
N ILE A 716 -2.66 30.25 -10.01
CA ILE A 716 -3.53 30.61 -11.13
C ILE A 716 -4.96 30.07 -10.93
N LEU A 717 -5.09 28.79 -10.54
CA LEU A 717 -6.38 28.09 -10.43
C LEU A 717 -7.27 28.62 -9.30
N GLN A 718 -6.69 29.05 -8.18
CA GLN A 718 -7.42 29.58 -7.01
C GLN A 718 -8.27 30.83 -7.30
N LYS A 719 -8.00 31.52 -8.42
CA LYS A 719 -8.74 32.73 -8.82
C LYS A 719 -10.20 32.46 -9.17
N ASN A 720 -10.56 31.21 -9.51
CA ASN A 720 -11.93 30.84 -9.80
C ASN A 720 -12.75 30.71 -8.49
N PRO A 721 -13.81 31.51 -8.28
CA PRO A 721 -14.61 31.43 -7.06
C PRO A 721 -15.38 30.11 -6.89
N LYS A 722 -15.60 29.33 -7.98
CA LYS A 722 -16.14 27.96 -7.90
C LYS A 722 -15.13 26.93 -7.39
N GLY A 723 -13.87 27.33 -7.26
CA GLY A 723 -12.73 26.46 -6.95
C GLY A 723 -12.16 25.74 -8.16
N PHE A 724 -11.31 24.74 -7.89
CA PHE A 724 -10.55 24.04 -8.91
C PHE A 724 -10.36 22.55 -8.62
N PHE A 725 -9.98 21.78 -9.65
CA PHE A 725 -9.36 20.46 -9.53
C PHE A 725 -7.94 20.53 -10.08
N LEU A 726 -6.96 20.01 -9.33
CA LEU A 726 -5.57 19.93 -9.75
C LEU A 726 -5.05 18.49 -9.59
N LEU A 727 -4.59 17.90 -10.68
CA LEU A 727 -3.74 16.69 -10.67
C LEU A 727 -2.27 17.12 -10.55
N VAL A 728 -1.52 16.51 -9.62
CA VAL A 728 -0.07 16.66 -9.48
C VAL A 728 0.59 15.27 -9.48
N GLU A 729 1.51 15.02 -10.40
CA GLU A 729 2.11 13.70 -10.62
C GLU A 729 3.63 13.72 -10.41
N GLY A 730 4.12 12.93 -9.46
CA GLY A 730 5.54 12.61 -9.26
C GLY A 730 5.99 11.48 -10.20
N GLY A 731 5.71 11.61 -11.49
CA GLY A 731 5.68 10.47 -12.43
C GLY A 731 7.03 9.93 -12.89
N ARG A 732 8.14 10.35 -12.25
CA ARG A 732 9.46 9.74 -12.45
C ARG A 732 9.93 8.91 -11.25
N ILE A 733 9.09 8.75 -10.22
CA ILE A 733 9.28 7.74 -9.16
C ILE A 733 9.33 6.33 -9.81
N ASP A 734 8.28 5.97 -10.54
CA ASP A 734 8.20 4.81 -11.45
C ASP A 734 9.47 4.63 -12.30
N GLN A 735 9.84 5.65 -13.07
CA GLN A 735 10.96 5.56 -14.01
C GLN A 735 12.31 5.30 -13.32
N GLY A 736 12.47 5.78 -12.08
CA GLY A 736 13.62 5.47 -11.23
C GLY A 736 13.62 4.02 -10.74
N HIS A 737 12.45 3.46 -10.42
CA HIS A 737 12.30 2.06 -10.04
C HIS A 737 12.47 1.10 -11.22
N HIS A 738 11.88 1.40 -12.38
CA HIS A 738 12.08 0.72 -13.67
C HIS A 738 13.58 0.58 -14.03
N ALA A 739 14.37 1.63 -13.82
CA ALA A 739 15.82 1.60 -14.01
C ALA A 739 16.59 0.84 -12.91
N SER A 740 15.91 0.33 -11.88
CA SER A 740 16.45 -0.13 -10.60
C SER A 740 17.41 0.86 -9.94
N GLN A 741 17.15 2.16 -10.07
CA GLN A 741 17.93 3.28 -9.50
C GLN A 741 17.15 3.93 -8.35
N ALA A 742 17.12 3.29 -7.18
CA ALA A 742 16.37 3.78 -6.02
C ALA A 742 16.80 5.19 -5.56
N ALA A 743 18.05 5.58 -5.81
CA ALA A 743 18.53 6.94 -5.56
C ALA A 743 17.69 7.99 -6.33
N MET A 744 17.27 7.70 -7.56
CA MET A 744 16.42 8.58 -8.36
C MET A 744 14.96 8.57 -7.85
N ALA A 745 14.37 7.38 -7.71
CA ALA A 745 12.97 7.23 -7.32
C ALA A 745 12.65 7.86 -5.96
N LEU A 746 13.54 7.68 -4.97
CA LEU A 746 13.34 8.25 -3.64
C LEU A 746 13.50 9.78 -3.62
N HIS A 747 14.39 10.37 -4.44
CA HIS A 747 14.50 11.83 -4.53
C HIS A 747 13.27 12.47 -5.22
N GLU A 748 12.73 11.84 -6.28
CA GLU A 748 11.43 12.24 -6.86
C GLU A 748 10.31 12.15 -5.81
N THR A 749 10.30 11.11 -4.98
CA THR A 749 9.32 10.93 -3.89
C THR A 749 9.42 12.07 -2.85
N VAL A 750 10.63 12.48 -2.46
CA VAL A 750 10.82 13.65 -1.57
C VAL A 750 10.39 14.97 -2.26
N MET A 751 10.48 15.09 -3.59
CA MET A 751 9.95 16.27 -4.30
C MET A 751 8.42 16.28 -4.41
N LEU A 752 7.79 15.11 -4.52
CA LEU A 752 6.33 14.98 -4.42
C LEU A 752 5.85 15.40 -3.03
N ASP A 753 6.52 14.95 -1.96
CA ASP A 753 6.17 15.34 -0.59
C ASP A 753 6.29 16.86 -0.35
N ARG A 754 7.35 17.50 -0.87
CA ARG A 754 7.49 18.98 -0.84
C ARG A 754 6.44 19.69 -1.69
N ALA A 755 5.88 19.05 -2.72
CA ALA A 755 4.78 19.60 -3.49
C ALA A 755 3.46 19.55 -2.70
N VAL A 756 3.25 18.51 -1.89
CA VAL A 756 2.15 18.43 -0.91
C VAL A 756 2.26 19.55 0.13
N GLU A 757 3.45 19.72 0.74
CA GLU A 757 3.73 20.82 1.68
C GLU A 757 3.39 22.19 1.08
N VAL A 758 3.81 22.45 -0.16
CA VAL A 758 3.47 23.68 -0.89
C VAL A 758 1.97 23.85 -1.14
N ALA A 759 1.23 22.79 -1.44
CA ALA A 759 -0.21 22.89 -1.64
C ALA A 759 -0.97 23.18 -0.33
N LEU A 760 -0.61 22.53 0.77
CA LEU A 760 -1.19 22.80 2.08
C LEU A 760 -0.93 24.25 2.53
N ALA A 761 0.28 24.77 2.27
CA ALA A 761 0.63 26.17 2.55
C ALA A 761 -0.09 27.21 1.65
N LEU A 762 -0.79 26.78 0.60
CA LEU A 762 -1.51 27.64 -0.36
C LEU A 762 -3.03 27.42 -0.36
N THR A 763 -3.54 26.46 0.40
CA THR A 763 -4.95 26.07 0.40
C THR A 763 -5.51 26.07 1.83
N LYS A 764 -6.75 25.57 2.01
CA LYS A 764 -7.48 25.66 3.27
C LYS A 764 -8.19 24.35 3.58
N GLU A 765 -7.94 23.79 4.76
CA GLU A 765 -8.58 22.56 5.21
C GLU A 765 -10.11 22.66 5.21
N GLU A 766 -10.67 23.85 5.44
CA GLU A 766 -12.12 24.03 5.50
C GLU A 766 -12.81 23.95 4.13
N ASP A 767 -12.08 24.20 3.01
CA ASP A 767 -12.65 24.24 1.65
C ASP A 767 -11.91 23.37 0.60
N THR A 768 -10.78 22.76 0.94
CA THR A 768 -9.90 22.04 0.01
C THR A 768 -9.65 20.60 0.45
N LEU A 769 -10.07 19.64 -0.37
CA LEU A 769 -9.75 18.22 -0.17
C LEU A 769 -8.39 17.92 -0.84
N THR A 770 -7.40 17.59 -0.02
CA THR A 770 -6.08 17.13 -0.48
C THR A 770 -5.98 15.63 -0.30
N VAL A 771 -5.68 14.90 -1.38
CA VAL A 771 -5.51 13.44 -1.35
C VAL A 771 -4.20 13.08 -2.05
N VAL A 772 -3.44 12.17 -1.44
CA VAL A 772 -2.19 11.61 -1.99
C VAL A 772 -2.35 10.11 -2.12
N SER A 773 -1.95 9.54 -3.26
CA SER A 773 -1.97 8.09 -3.49
C SER A 773 -0.86 7.69 -4.47
N ALA A 774 -0.70 6.39 -4.68
CA ALA A 774 -0.07 5.85 -5.88
C ALA A 774 -1.09 5.13 -6.76
N ASP A 775 -0.62 4.62 -7.89
CA ASP A 775 -1.42 3.90 -8.88
C ASP A 775 -1.01 2.43 -9.01
N HIS A 776 0.28 2.13 -8.86
CA HIS A 776 0.84 0.80 -8.57
C HIS A 776 2.07 0.94 -7.66
N SER A 777 2.64 -0.20 -7.26
CA SER A 777 3.92 -0.29 -6.56
C SER A 777 5.03 -0.70 -7.54
N HIS A 778 6.19 -1.14 -7.02
CA HIS A 778 7.28 -1.80 -7.75
C HIS A 778 7.71 -3.08 -7.02
N GLY A 779 8.50 -3.94 -7.66
CA GLY A 779 9.19 -5.04 -6.99
C GLY A 779 10.33 -4.56 -6.09
N PHE A 780 10.24 -3.37 -5.51
CA PHE A 780 11.23 -2.67 -4.70
C PHE A 780 11.15 -3.11 -3.23
N VAL A 781 12.30 -3.42 -2.62
CA VAL A 781 12.34 -4.03 -1.28
C VAL A 781 13.39 -3.38 -0.38
N PHE A 782 12.98 -2.99 0.82
CA PHE A 782 13.85 -2.56 1.91
C PHE A 782 14.16 -3.74 2.83
N THR A 783 15.42 -4.16 2.91
CA THR A 783 15.84 -5.47 3.41
C THR A 783 16.78 -5.43 4.62
N GLY A 784 16.67 -6.43 5.49
CA GLY A 784 17.66 -6.76 6.51
C GLY A 784 17.63 -5.85 7.73
N TYR A 785 18.75 -5.82 8.45
CA TYR A 785 18.86 -5.20 9.78
C TYR A 785 19.92 -4.08 9.82
N PRO A 786 19.76 -2.97 9.06
CA PRO A 786 20.64 -1.81 9.20
C PRO A 786 20.47 -1.16 10.57
N PHE A 787 21.54 -0.54 11.08
CA PHE A 787 21.45 0.27 12.31
C PHE A 787 20.66 1.56 12.02
N ARG A 788 19.85 2.05 12.97
CA ARG A 788 19.17 3.35 12.81
C ARG A 788 20.17 4.46 12.49
N GLY A 789 19.81 5.35 11.57
CA GLY A 789 20.70 6.39 11.06
C GLY A 789 21.70 5.93 9.98
N SER A 790 21.69 4.65 9.59
CA SER A 790 22.43 4.18 8.40
C SER A 790 21.77 4.71 7.14
N SER A 791 22.57 5.17 6.16
CA SER A 791 22.02 5.64 4.89
C SER A 791 21.11 4.60 4.23
N ILE A 792 19.91 5.00 3.81
CA ILE A 792 18.96 4.09 3.16
C ILE A 792 19.49 3.57 1.80
N LEU A 793 20.32 4.35 1.11
CA LEU A 793 21.09 3.95 -0.08
C LEU A 793 22.40 3.20 0.29
N GLY A 794 22.52 2.79 1.55
CA GLY A 794 23.70 2.16 2.12
C GLY A 794 23.86 0.68 1.78
N LYS A 795 24.87 0.09 2.41
CA LYS A 795 25.16 -1.34 2.38
C LYS A 795 24.63 -1.97 3.66
N SER A 796 24.04 -3.16 3.56
CA SER A 796 23.62 -3.94 4.72
C SER A 796 24.84 -4.24 5.61
N PRO A 797 24.71 -4.24 6.95
CA PRO A 797 25.77 -4.72 7.83
C PRO A 797 25.97 -6.25 7.74
N LEU A 798 25.01 -6.97 7.13
CA LEU A 798 25.14 -8.39 6.83
C LEU A 798 25.83 -8.63 5.48
N PHE A 799 26.46 -9.80 5.36
CA PHE A 799 27.11 -10.27 4.14
C PHE A 799 26.38 -11.51 3.60
N GLY A 800 26.42 -11.71 2.29
CA GLY A 800 25.96 -12.95 1.68
C GLY A 800 26.83 -14.15 2.07
N ARG A 801 26.32 -15.37 1.86
CA ARG A 801 27.09 -16.65 1.94
C ARG A 801 28.27 -16.68 0.96
N ASP A 802 28.27 -15.81 -0.05
CA ASP A 802 29.38 -15.55 -0.98
C ASP A 802 30.50 -14.68 -0.36
N ASN A 803 30.34 -14.21 0.87
CA ASN A 803 31.20 -13.25 1.57
C ASN A 803 31.27 -11.87 0.90
N LEU A 804 30.27 -11.51 0.09
CA LEU A 804 30.14 -10.20 -0.53
C LEU A 804 29.03 -9.38 0.15
N PRO A 805 29.19 -8.06 0.33
CA PRO A 805 28.12 -7.21 0.84
C PRO A 805 26.96 -7.10 -0.16
N TYR A 806 25.84 -6.55 0.30
CA TYR A 806 24.69 -6.18 -0.53
C TYR A 806 24.13 -4.83 -0.06
N THR A 807 23.28 -4.19 -0.85
CA THR A 807 22.63 -2.92 -0.48
C THR A 807 21.44 -3.16 0.46
N THR A 808 21.15 -2.18 1.31
CA THR A 808 19.94 -2.17 2.15
C THR A 808 18.66 -2.31 1.31
N LEU A 809 18.65 -1.65 0.16
CA LEU A 809 17.60 -1.72 -0.85
C LEU A 809 17.97 -2.71 -1.97
N LEU A 810 16.98 -3.47 -2.44
CA LEU A 810 17.08 -4.45 -3.53
C LEU A 810 15.78 -4.45 -4.36
N TYR A 811 15.76 -5.17 -5.49
CA TYR A 811 14.55 -5.40 -6.27
C TYR A 811 14.31 -6.90 -6.51
N GLY A 812 13.06 -7.32 -6.73
CA GLY A 812 12.72 -8.69 -7.12
C GLY A 812 13.26 -9.03 -8.52
N ASN A 813 13.02 -8.15 -9.49
CA ASN A 813 13.57 -8.24 -10.85
C ASN A 813 14.18 -6.88 -11.27
N GLY A 814 14.77 -6.78 -12.47
CA GLY A 814 15.27 -5.51 -13.01
C GLY A 814 16.67 -5.59 -13.64
N PRO A 815 17.15 -4.50 -14.26
CA PRO A 815 18.47 -4.40 -14.91
C PRO A 815 19.66 -4.50 -13.92
N GLY A 816 19.39 -4.58 -12.62
CA GLY A 816 20.37 -4.78 -11.55
C GLY A 816 20.95 -6.19 -11.44
N TYR A 817 20.28 -7.22 -11.96
CA TYR A 817 20.79 -8.59 -11.93
C TYR A 817 22.09 -8.70 -12.75
N LYS A 818 23.16 -9.18 -12.10
CA LYS A 818 24.47 -9.41 -12.73
C LYS A 818 25.15 -10.62 -12.09
N VAL A 819 25.90 -11.38 -12.89
CA VAL A 819 26.76 -12.47 -12.42
C VAL A 819 28.17 -12.27 -12.98
N GLU A 820 29.15 -12.26 -12.08
CA GLU A 820 30.57 -12.12 -12.37
C GLU A 820 31.31 -13.33 -11.79
N ASN A 821 32.05 -14.08 -12.62
CA ASN A 821 32.83 -15.26 -12.20
C ASN A 821 32.03 -16.31 -11.39
N ASN A 822 30.76 -16.54 -11.75
CA ASN A 822 29.78 -17.40 -11.04
C ASN A 822 29.29 -16.86 -9.67
N SER A 823 29.52 -15.59 -9.33
CA SER A 823 29.03 -14.94 -8.12
C SER A 823 28.34 -13.59 -8.42
N ARG A 824 27.84 -12.89 -7.41
CA ARG A 824 27.40 -11.48 -7.55
C ARG A 824 28.60 -10.54 -7.74
N PRO A 825 28.41 -9.34 -8.30
CA PRO A 825 29.43 -8.28 -8.30
C PRO A 825 29.84 -7.85 -6.89
N ASP A 826 31.13 -7.55 -6.69
CA ASP A 826 31.67 -7.07 -5.42
C ASP A 826 31.47 -5.56 -5.24
N ILE A 827 30.44 -5.17 -4.49
CA ILE A 827 30.09 -3.78 -4.25
C ILE A 827 30.94 -3.07 -3.17
N ARG A 828 31.97 -3.72 -2.59
CA ARG A 828 32.80 -3.13 -1.50
C ARG A 828 33.44 -1.79 -1.85
N LYS A 829 33.75 -1.55 -3.13
CA LYS A 829 34.37 -0.32 -3.64
C LYS A 829 33.41 0.58 -4.41
N MET A 830 32.13 0.21 -4.50
CA MET A 830 31.12 1.01 -5.21
C MET A 830 30.50 2.01 -4.25
N ASP A 831 30.33 3.25 -4.71
CA ASP A 831 29.38 4.16 -4.07
C ASP A 831 27.96 3.69 -4.41
N THR A 832 27.19 3.37 -3.37
CA THR A 832 25.80 2.90 -3.48
C THR A 832 24.78 4.03 -3.28
N GLY A 833 25.24 5.20 -2.83
CA GLY A 833 24.46 6.43 -2.74
C GLY A 833 24.49 7.27 -4.02
N SER A 834 25.35 6.94 -4.98
CA SER A 834 25.39 7.59 -6.29
C SER A 834 24.06 7.41 -7.04
N LYS A 835 23.62 8.48 -7.72
CA LYS A 835 22.47 8.46 -8.63
C LYS A 835 22.58 7.40 -9.74
N ASP A 836 23.81 7.05 -10.12
CA ASP A 836 24.11 6.11 -11.20
C ASP A 836 24.12 4.65 -10.71
N TYR A 837 23.99 4.40 -9.40
CA TYR A 837 24.02 3.06 -8.84
C TYR A 837 22.68 2.33 -9.03
N VAL A 838 22.76 1.14 -9.64
CA VAL A 838 21.64 0.24 -9.88
C VAL A 838 21.66 -0.85 -8.81
N GLN A 839 20.61 -0.95 -7.97
CA GLN A 839 20.50 -1.98 -6.93
C GLN A 839 20.34 -3.38 -7.55
N GLN A 840 20.88 -4.40 -6.87
CA GLN A 840 20.83 -5.80 -7.35
C GLN A 840 19.41 -6.38 -7.33
N SER A 841 19.13 -7.31 -8.25
CA SER A 841 17.84 -8.01 -8.38
C SER A 841 17.96 -9.52 -8.60
N ALA A 842 16.88 -10.28 -8.39
CA ALA A 842 16.87 -11.76 -8.45
C ALA A 842 16.63 -12.33 -9.85
N VAL A 843 16.07 -11.53 -10.76
CA VAL A 843 15.76 -11.88 -12.15
C VAL A 843 16.17 -10.72 -13.06
N PRO A 844 16.96 -10.96 -14.12
CA PRO A 844 17.26 -9.92 -15.10
C PRO A 844 16.03 -9.64 -15.96
N VAL A 845 15.72 -8.36 -16.13
CA VAL A 845 14.87 -7.82 -17.20
C VAL A 845 15.41 -6.44 -17.59
N ASP A 846 15.24 -6.00 -18.83
CA ASP A 846 15.78 -4.70 -19.31
C ASP A 846 15.17 -3.50 -18.55
N SER A 847 13.92 -3.65 -18.10
CA SER A 847 13.23 -2.74 -17.19
C SER A 847 12.62 -3.54 -16.05
N GLU A 848 12.82 -3.10 -14.82
CA GLU A 848 12.11 -3.62 -13.65
C GLU A 848 10.58 -3.43 -13.83
N THR A 849 9.80 -4.30 -13.20
CA THR A 849 8.33 -4.35 -13.36
C THR A 849 7.59 -3.84 -12.13
N HIS A 850 6.42 -3.24 -12.33
CA HIS A 850 5.53 -2.82 -11.24
C HIS A 850 5.25 -3.95 -10.22
N GLY A 851 4.93 -3.53 -9.00
CA GLY A 851 4.48 -4.36 -7.89
C GLY A 851 2.96 -4.41 -7.84
N GLY A 852 2.41 -5.61 -7.62
CA GLY A 852 0.97 -5.85 -7.65
C GLY A 852 0.20 -5.42 -6.40
N GLU A 853 0.88 -5.17 -5.29
CA GLU A 853 0.29 -4.97 -3.97
C GLU A 853 -0.57 -3.70 -3.83
N ASP A 854 -1.38 -3.66 -2.76
CA ASP A 854 -2.26 -2.52 -2.47
C ASP A 854 -1.44 -1.29 -2.09
N VAL A 855 -1.76 -0.14 -2.66
CA VAL A 855 -1.06 1.12 -2.37
C VAL A 855 -1.84 2.00 -1.39
N ALA A 856 -1.15 2.87 -0.66
CA ALA A 856 -1.78 3.76 0.31
C ALA A 856 -2.53 4.93 -0.36
N ILE A 857 -3.61 5.38 0.30
CA ILE A 857 -4.30 6.64 0.06
C ILE A 857 -4.26 7.44 1.36
N PHE A 858 -3.78 8.67 1.32
CA PHE A 858 -3.77 9.63 2.43
C PHE A 858 -4.74 10.77 2.10
N ALA A 859 -5.58 11.20 3.04
CA ALA A 859 -6.58 12.25 2.81
C ALA A 859 -6.70 13.27 3.94
N HIS A 860 -6.86 14.55 3.56
CA HIS A 860 -6.97 15.71 4.44
C HIS A 860 -8.00 16.72 3.87
N GLY A 861 -8.76 17.41 4.74
CA GLY A 861 -9.80 18.36 4.32
C GLY A 861 -11.22 17.77 4.22
N PRO A 862 -12.14 18.40 3.46
CA PRO A 862 -13.57 18.07 3.48
C PRO A 862 -13.87 16.68 2.93
N MET A 863 -14.69 15.92 3.66
CA MET A 863 -15.03 14.52 3.39
C MET A 863 -13.84 13.54 3.33
N ALA A 864 -12.63 13.95 3.76
CA ALA A 864 -11.46 13.08 3.77
C ALA A 864 -11.64 11.81 4.63
N HIS A 865 -12.55 11.84 5.62
CA HIS A 865 -12.91 10.70 6.46
C HIS A 865 -13.56 9.52 5.71
N LEU A 866 -13.96 9.72 4.44
CA LEU A 866 -14.44 8.67 3.53
C LEU A 866 -13.33 7.72 3.05
N PHE A 867 -12.06 8.07 3.24
CA PHE A 867 -10.92 7.20 2.96
C PHE A 867 -10.55 6.41 4.22
N HIS A 868 -11.09 5.19 4.35
CA HIS A 868 -10.79 4.26 5.45
C HIS A 868 -10.87 2.79 5.00
N GLY A 869 -10.03 1.92 5.57
CA GLY A 869 -10.05 0.49 5.26
C GLY A 869 -9.43 0.16 3.90
N VAL A 870 -10.06 -0.73 3.11
CA VAL A 870 -9.53 -1.22 1.83
C VAL A 870 -10.54 -1.03 0.70
N HIS A 871 -10.19 -0.24 -0.30
CA HIS A 871 -11.05 0.08 -1.44
C HIS A 871 -10.56 -0.58 -2.74
N GLU A 872 -11.46 -0.67 -3.73
CA GLU A 872 -11.02 -0.73 -5.12
C GLU A 872 -10.46 0.64 -5.52
N GLN A 873 -9.35 0.69 -6.24
CA GLN A 873 -8.71 1.94 -6.67
C GLN A 873 -9.66 2.91 -7.40
N ASN A 874 -10.66 2.39 -8.12
CA ASN A 874 -11.66 3.20 -8.80
C ASN A 874 -12.68 3.89 -7.87
N TYR A 875 -12.59 3.69 -6.56
CA TYR A 875 -13.35 4.45 -5.54
C TYR A 875 -12.89 5.91 -5.43
N ILE A 876 -11.59 6.17 -5.61
CA ILE A 876 -10.97 7.49 -5.39
C ILE A 876 -11.74 8.64 -6.07
N PRO A 877 -12.03 8.62 -7.39
CA PRO A 877 -12.74 9.72 -8.03
C PRO A 877 -14.22 9.78 -7.66
N HIS A 878 -14.86 8.69 -7.22
CA HIS A 878 -16.23 8.75 -6.69
C HIS A 878 -16.28 9.48 -5.34
N ALA A 879 -15.33 9.20 -4.45
CA ALA A 879 -15.19 9.90 -3.18
C ALA A 879 -14.85 11.39 -3.38
N LEU A 880 -13.89 11.70 -4.27
CA LEU A 880 -13.56 13.09 -4.65
C LEU A 880 -14.76 13.81 -5.28
N ALA A 881 -15.51 13.17 -6.19
CA ALA A 881 -16.66 13.78 -6.86
C ALA A 881 -17.87 13.97 -5.93
N TYR A 882 -18.07 13.08 -4.97
CA TYR A 882 -19.00 13.26 -3.86
C TYR A 882 -18.61 14.48 -3.01
N ALA A 883 -17.37 14.53 -2.55
CA ALA A 883 -16.86 15.61 -1.70
C ALA A 883 -17.05 16.99 -2.32
N ALA A 884 -16.72 17.15 -3.61
CA ALA A 884 -16.87 18.42 -4.32
C ALA A 884 -18.27 18.69 -4.91
N CYS A 885 -19.21 17.74 -4.77
CA CYS A 885 -20.52 17.77 -5.42
C CYS A 885 -20.43 18.06 -6.94
N ILE A 886 -19.75 17.19 -7.68
CA ILE A 886 -19.57 17.28 -9.13
C ILE A 886 -19.96 15.97 -9.83
N GLY A 887 -20.22 16.03 -11.14
CA GLY A 887 -20.58 14.85 -11.94
C GLY A 887 -21.88 14.20 -11.46
N ILE A 888 -21.93 12.87 -11.40
CA ILE A 888 -23.15 12.14 -11.04
C ILE A 888 -23.68 12.49 -9.64
N SER A 889 -22.80 12.85 -8.70
CA SER A 889 -23.15 13.33 -7.37
C SER A 889 -23.99 14.62 -7.41
N GLN A 890 -23.70 15.53 -8.35
CA GLN A 890 -24.47 16.76 -8.56
C GLN A 890 -25.81 16.48 -9.24
N VAL A 891 -25.87 15.52 -10.17
CA VAL A 891 -27.13 15.06 -10.79
C VAL A 891 -28.07 14.49 -9.71
N VAL A 892 -27.57 13.62 -8.83
CA VAL A 892 -28.35 13.07 -7.69
C VAL A 892 -28.80 14.18 -6.73
N LYS A 893 -27.93 15.14 -6.42
CA LYS A 893 -28.25 16.29 -5.55
C LYS A 893 -29.38 17.15 -6.12
N ASP A 894 -29.38 17.40 -7.42
CA ASP A 894 -30.34 18.30 -8.06
C ASP A 894 -31.66 17.62 -8.46
N HIS A 895 -31.64 16.33 -8.81
CA HIS A 895 -32.81 15.61 -9.33
C HIS A 895 -33.45 14.64 -8.33
N VAL A 896 -32.70 14.18 -7.32
CA VAL A 896 -33.22 13.24 -6.29
C VAL A 896 -33.38 13.96 -4.95
N THR A 897 -32.31 14.50 -4.36
CA THR A 897 -32.37 14.96 -2.96
C THR A 897 -33.02 16.34 -2.81
N LYS A 898 -32.70 17.33 -3.66
CA LYS A 898 -33.40 18.65 -3.63
C LYS A 898 -34.92 18.52 -3.80
N PRO A 899 -35.47 17.80 -4.79
CA PRO A 899 -36.92 17.65 -4.92
C PRO A 899 -37.53 16.89 -3.74
N THR A 900 -36.87 15.83 -3.26
CA THR A 900 -37.36 15.03 -2.12
C THR A 900 -37.39 15.85 -0.83
N ALA A 901 -36.39 16.67 -0.55
CA ALA A 901 -36.37 17.58 0.60
C ALA A 901 -37.48 18.65 0.50
N MET A 902 -37.66 19.28 -0.67
CA MET A 902 -38.79 20.19 -0.92
C MET A 902 -40.17 19.49 -0.85
N ALA A 903 -40.19 18.16 -0.98
CA ALA A 903 -41.37 17.33 -0.90
C ALA A 903 -41.62 16.74 0.50
N GLN A 904 -40.67 16.78 1.45
CA GLN A 904 -40.89 16.24 2.81
C GLN A 904 -42.07 16.91 3.53
N GLY A 905 -42.31 18.21 3.28
CA GLY A 905 -43.50 18.91 3.78
C GLY A 905 -44.84 18.55 3.08
N ARG A 906 -44.85 17.61 2.12
CA ARG A 906 -46.05 17.19 1.36
C ARG A 906 -46.17 15.68 1.13
N VAL A 907 -45.09 14.92 1.18
CA VAL A 907 -45.06 13.45 0.96
C VAL A 907 -45.61 12.68 2.16
N ALA A 908 -45.45 13.20 3.38
CA ALA A 908 -46.09 12.64 4.57
C ALA A 908 -47.62 12.49 4.40
N HIS A 909 -48.25 13.37 3.62
CA HIS A 909 -49.68 13.36 3.34
C HIS A 909 -50.12 12.47 2.16
N LEU A 910 -49.16 11.91 1.40
CA LEU A 910 -49.41 11.08 0.21
C LEU A 910 -49.29 9.57 0.47
N ILE A 911 -48.52 9.17 1.48
CA ILE A 911 -48.27 7.76 1.82
C ILE A 911 -49.53 7.07 2.35
N GLU A 912 -50.47 7.81 2.96
CA GLU A 912 -51.77 7.26 3.40
C GLU A 912 -52.74 6.87 2.27
N TRP A 913 -52.52 7.30 1.01
CA TRP A 913 -53.59 7.29 -0.01
C TRP A 913 -53.41 6.39 -1.25
N LYS A 914 -52.47 5.43 -1.23
CA LYS A 914 -52.44 4.31 -2.19
C LYS A 914 -52.00 2.97 -1.59
N GLY A 915 -52.93 2.26 -0.97
CA GLY A 915 -52.77 0.81 -0.73
C GLY A 915 -52.98 0.03 -2.03
N TRP A 916 -51.95 -0.63 -2.54
CA TRP A 916 -52.03 -1.56 -3.68
C TRP A 916 -51.59 -2.98 -3.27
N CYS A 917 -52.20 -4.00 -3.85
CA CYS A 917 -52.12 -5.38 -3.35
C CYS A 917 -50.93 -6.17 -3.88
N LYS A 918 -50.51 -7.20 -3.12
CA LYS A 918 -49.54 -8.21 -3.57
C LYS A 918 -50.08 -9.01 -4.77
N PRO A 919 -49.28 -9.22 -5.84
CA PRO A 919 -49.54 -10.27 -6.83
C PRO A 919 -49.22 -11.67 -6.26
N MET A 920 -49.89 -12.69 -6.78
CA MET A 920 -49.50 -14.10 -6.71
C MET A 920 -49.40 -14.66 -8.14
N ASP A 921 -48.40 -15.52 -8.36
CA ASP A 921 -48.33 -16.61 -9.34
C ASP A 921 -48.88 -16.42 -10.77
N SER A 922 -47.99 -16.31 -11.75
CA SER A 922 -47.74 -17.40 -12.72
C SER A 922 -46.75 -16.99 -13.86
N PRO A 923 -46.05 -17.94 -14.51
CA PRO A 923 -45.07 -17.62 -15.55
C PRO A 923 -45.65 -16.95 -16.81
N LEU A 924 -46.93 -17.19 -17.11
CA LEU A 924 -47.61 -16.65 -18.31
C LEU A 924 -47.92 -15.15 -18.22
N ALA A 925 -47.76 -14.52 -17.05
CA ALA A 925 -47.90 -13.07 -16.92
C ALA A 925 -46.69 -12.30 -17.48
N LEU A 926 -45.46 -12.82 -17.27
CA LEU A 926 -44.23 -12.09 -17.64
C LEU A 926 -44.10 -11.79 -19.13
N GLU A 927 -44.56 -12.68 -20.01
CA GLU A 927 -44.57 -12.43 -21.46
C GLU A 927 -45.52 -11.30 -21.86
N SER A 928 -46.56 -11.02 -21.06
CA SER A 928 -47.45 -9.87 -21.30
C SER A 928 -46.82 -8.55 -20.84
N ASP A 929 -46.08 -8.55 -19.73
CA ASP A 929 -45.39 -7.35 -19.23
C ASP A 929 -44.21 -6.91 -20.11
N PHE A 930 -43.49 -7.83 -20.75
CA PHE A 930 -42.41 -7.49 -21.67
C PHE A 930 -42.90 -6.81 -22.96
N ASN A 931 -43.97 -7.33 -23.58
CA ASN A 931 -44.59 -6.67 -24.73
C ASN A 931 -45.24 -5.31 -24.34
N SER A 932 -45.73 -5.20 -23.09
CA SER A 932 -46.25 -3.95 -22.49
C SER A 932 -45.18 -2.86 -22.25
N TYR A 933 -43.89 -3.11 -22.55
CA TYR A 933 -42.85 -2.07 -22.51
C TYR A 933 -42.58 -1.44 -23.89
N SER A 934 -42.54 -2.23 -24.96
CA SER A 934 -42.29 -1.75 -26.32
C SER A 934 -43.43 -0.90 -26.90
N ASP A 935 -44.65 -1.12 -26.43
CA ASP A 935 -45.86 -0.46 -26.93
C ASP A 935 -46.13 0.90 -26.25
N LEU A 936 -45.27 1.30 -25.31
CA LEU A 936 -45.33 2.60 -24.62
C LEU A 936 -44.76 3.72 -25.49
N SER A 937 -45.24 4.96 -25.31
CA SER A 937 -44.59 6.13 -25.91
C SER A 937 -43.19 6.35 -25.34
N GLU A 938 -42.29 7.02 -26.08
CA GLU A 938 -40.90 7.27 -25.62
C GLU A 938 -40.86 7.90 -24.23
N GLY A 939 -41.72 8.88 -23.95
CA GLY A 939 -41.80 9.52 -22.62
C GLY A 939 -42.34 8.61 -21.50
N GLU A 940 -43.09 7.55 -21.83
CA GLU A 940 -43.52 6.53 -20.86
C GLU A 940 -42.44 5.46 -20.65
N GLN A 941 -41.68 5.10 -21.69
CA GLN A 941 -40.48 4.26 -21.56
C GLN A 941 -39.40 4.98 -20.75
N GLU A 942 -39.17 6.26 -21.02
CA GLU A 942 -38.25 7.12 -20.28
C GLU A 942 -38.73 7.33 -18.84
N ALA A 943 -40.03 7.52 -18.60
CA ALA A 943 -40.59 7.57 -17.24
C ALA A 943 -40.49 6.24 -16.48
N ARG A 944 -40.65 5.08 -17.13
CA ARG A 944 -40.44 3.77 -16.48
C ARG A 944 -38.97 3.48 -16.23
N PHE A 945 -38.08 3.84 -17.15
CA PHE A 945 -36.63 3.78 -16.95
C PHE A 945 -36.21 4.68 -15.78
N ALA A 946 -36.64 5.94 -15.77
CA ALA A 946 -36.41 6.88 -14.68
C ALA A 946 -37.01 6.40 -13.35
N ALA A 947 -38.17 5.72 -13.35
CA ALA A 947 -38.77 5.13 -12.16
C ALA A 947 -37.97 3.93 -11.64
N GLY A 948 -37.50 3.02 -12.50
CA GLY A 948 -36.64 1.89 -12.11
C GLY A 948 -35.26 2.36 -11.64
N VAL A 949 -34.69 3.38 -12.28
CA VAL A 949 -33.48 4.07 -11.83
C VAL A 949 -33.72 4.75 -10.48
N ALA A 950 -34.85 5.42 -10.28
CA ALA A 950 -35.23 6.01 -8.99
C ALA A 950 -35.53 4.96 -7.92
N GLU A 951 -35.98 3.76 -8.26
CA GLU A 951 -36.13 2.64 -7.33
C GLU A 951 -34.76 2.10 -6.89
N GLN A 952 -33.82 1.89 -7.84
CA GLN A 952 -32.44 1.53 -7.50
C GLN A 952 -31.75 2.63 -6.69
N PHE A 953 -32.01 3.91 -6.99
CA PHE A 953 -31.52 5.03 -6.17
C PHE A 953 -32.25 5.15 -4.83
N ALA A 954 -33.51 4.77 -4.69
CA ALA A 954 -34.20 4.71 -3.40
C ALA A 954 -33.69 3.53 -2.55
N ILE A 955 -33.27 2.42 -3.16
CA ILE A 955 -32.56 1.32 -2.50
C ILE A 955 -31.15 1.76 -2.09
N ALA A 956 -30.43 2.51 -2.94
CA ALA A 956 -29.14 3.10 -2.59
C ALA A 956 -29.27 4.16 -1.49
N GLU A 957 -30.27 5.03 -1.55
CA GLU A 957 -30.57 6.03 -0.54
C GLU A 957 -31.04 5.37 0.76
N ALA A 958 -31.80 4.28 0.73
CA ALA A 958 -32.13 3.50 1.92
C ALA A 958 -30.88 2.84 2.54
N LYS A 959 -29.93 2.37 1.71
CA LYS A 959 -28.62 1.90 2.19
C LYS A 959 -27.81 3.04 2.82
N LEU A 960 -27.73 4.21 2.19
CA LEU A 960 -27.00 5.39 2.69
C LEU A 960 -27.66 6.02 3.93
N ARG A 961 -28.99 6.08 3.99
CA ARG A 961 -29.72 6.53 5.19
C ARG A 961 -29.57 5.53 6.34
N ALA A 962 -29.47 4.23 6.06
CA ALA A 962 -29.06 3.24 7.07
C ALA A 962 -27.59 3.37 7.51
N TRP A 963 -26.77 4.22 6.86
CA TRP A 963 -25.46 4.65 7.36
C TRP A 963 -25.54 5.99 8.14
N SER A 964 -26.63 6.76 8.01
CA SER A 964 -26.82 8.05 8.68
C SER A 964 -27.85 8.03 9.82
N SER A 965 -28.60 6.94 10.02
CA SER A 965 -29.67 6.82 11.02
C SER A 965 -29.36 5.81 12.13
N VAL A 966 -28.09 5.74 12.55
CA VAL A 966 -27.64 4.95 13.70
C VAL A 966 -27.36 5.84 14.93
N ASP A 967 -27.14 7.13 14.72
CA ASP A 967 -26.96 8.13 15.76
C ASP A 967 -28.26 8.93 15.96
N GLY A 968 -28.97 8.70 17.08
CA GLY A 968 -30.04 9.56 17.58
C GLY A 968 -31.46 8.97 17.62
N ASP A 969 -31.77 8.22 18.69
CA ASP A 969 -33.06 8.32 19.39
C ASP A 969 -33.00 7.63 20.77
N ASP A 970 -32.82 8.41 21.84
CA ASP A 970 -33.38 8.12 23.18
C ASP A 970 -33.37 9.42 24.01
N SER A 971 -34.56 9.97 24.18
CA SER A 971 -34.94 11.31 24.66
C SER A 971 -34.25 11.86 25.91
N ASN A 972 -33.99 13.18 25.91
CA ASN A 972 -34.88 14.12 26.61
C ASN A 972 -34.64 15.58 26.22
N ASP A 973 -35.70 16.22 25.71
CA ASP A 973 -35.84 17.68 25.66
C ASP A 973 -36.12 18.26 27.06
N ASP A 974 -35.81 19.54 27.22
CA ASP A 974 -36.69 20.47 27.95
C ASP A 974 -36.71 21.80 27.17
N SER A 975 -37.89 22.18 26.69
CA SER A 975 -38.13 23.27 25.73
C SER A 975 -38.51 24.60 26.40
N TYR A 976 -38.55 25.72 25.65
CA TYR A 976 -39.47 26.88 25.76
C TYR A 976 -39.04 27.96 24.73
N ASP A 977 -39.90 28.77 24.11
CA ASP A 977 -41.26 28.58 23.56
C ASP A 977 -41.60 29.85 22.74
N GLU A 978 -42.55 29.79 21.79
CA GLU A 978 -43.21 30.99 21.25
C GLU A 978 -44.70 31.02 21.63
N ASP A 979 -45.14 32.15 22.20
CA ASP A 979 -46.52 32.36 22.68
C ASP A 979 -47.56 32.33 21.54
N PHE A 980 -48.56 31.46 21.66
CA PHE A 980 -49.91 31.75 21.15
C PHE A 980 -51.00 31.28 22.11
N THR A 981 -51.84 32.21 22.56
CA THR A 981 -52.93 31.94 23.51
C THR A 981 -54.30 31.99 22.81
N THR A 982 -55.20 31.04 23.12
CA THR A 982 -56.47 31.31 23.85
C THR A 982 -57.42 30.10 23.98
N MET A 983 -57.59 29.66 25.24
CA MET A 983 -58.86 29.31 25.93
C MET A 983 -59.77 28.11 25.54
N SER A 984 -60.21 27.44 26.63
CA SER A 984 -61.53 26.81 26.89
C SER A 984 -61.81 25.39 26.34
N GLU A 985 -62.44 24.46 27.09
CA GLU A 985 -62.66 24.34 28.56
C GLU A 985 -63.09 22.91 28.97
N ALA A 986 -63.01 22.60 30.27
CA ALA A 986 -63.63 21.47 31.01
C ALA A 986 -63.22 20.03 30.63
N THR A 987 -62.99 19.07 31.55
CA THR A 987 -62.92 18.97 33.04
C THR A 987 -62.23 17.61 33.39
N ASN A 988 -61.84 17.20 34.61
CA ASN A 988 -62.13 17.65 35.99
C ASN A 988 -61.02 17.20 37.00
N SER A 989 -61.11 17.67 38.25
CA SER A 989 -60.69 17.07 39.54
C SER A 989 -59.39 16.24 39.68
N ALA A 990 -58.49 16.42 40.68
CA ALA A 990 -58.25 17.43 41.74
C ALA A 990 -56.96 17.00 42.53
N ASP A 991 -56.29 17.73 43.43
CA ASP A 991 -56.32 19.14 43.89
C ASP A 991 -55.01 19.46 44.69
N THR A 992 -54.70 20.76 44.92
CA THR A 992 -53.75 21.33 45.93
C THR A 992 -52.23 20.95 45.88
N ALA A 993 -51.24 21.81 46.17
CA ALA A 993 -51.13 23.29 46.29
C ALA A 993 -49.61 23.73 46.26
N GLY A 994 -49.29 25.01 46.01
CA GLY A 994 -47.90 25.57 45.86
C GLY A 994 -47.26 26.12 47.17
N PRO A 995 -46.49 27.25 47.20
CA PRO A 995 -46.13 28.17 46.08
C PRO A 995 -44.77 29.01 46.14
N TYR A 996 -44.41 29.66 45.00
CA TYR A 996 -43.79 31.01 44.84
C TYR A 996 -42.26 31.34 45.08
N PRO A 997 -41.70 32.50 44.58
CA PRO A 997 -40.34 32.61 43.97
C PRO A 997 -39.47 33.82 44.47
N HIS A 998 -38.47 34.33 43.69
CA HIS A 998 -38.25 35.77 43.33
C HIS A 998 -36.88 36.11 42.63
N TYR A 999 -36.92 36.89 41.52
CA TYR A 999 -35.97 37.96 41.06
C TYR A 999 -34.46 37.63 40.77
N LEU A 1000 -33.58 38.52 40.22
CA LEU A 1000 -33.56 39.40 39.01
C LEU A 1000 -32.20 40.20 38.95
N ARG A 1001 -31.62 40.42 37.76
CA ARG A 1001 -30.79 41.61 37.32
C ARG A 1001 -29.27 41.81 37.61
N ASP A 1002 -28.59 42.35 36.57
CA ASP A 1002 -27.54 43.41 36.46
C ASP A 1002 -26.06 43.30 36.95
N LEU A 1003 -25.14 43.29 35.96
CA LEU A 1003 -24.03 44.26 35.64
C LEU A 1003 -22.83 44.63 36.58
N LEU A 1004 -21.62 44.60 35.97
CA LEU A 1004 -20.45 45.55 36.03
C LEU A 1004 -19.25 45.46 37.05
N HIS A 1005 -18.05 45.78 36.50
CA HIS A 1005 -16.89 46.56 37.02
C HIS A 1005 -15.80 46.05 38.03
N SER A 1006 -14.61 45.70 37.48
CA SER A 1006 -13.24 46.26 37.72
C SER A 1006 -12.45 46.27 39.07
N HIS A 1007 -11.13 45.99 38.92
CA HIS A 1007 -9.92 46.65 39.53
C HIS A 1007 -9.20 46.17 40.83
N VAL A 1008 -7.99 45.60 40.65
CA VAL A 1008 -6.62 46.10 41.05
C VAL A 1008 -6.15 46.20 42.55
N CYS A 1009 -4.94 45.65 42.79
CA CYS A 1009 -3.84 45.99 43.76
C CYS A 1009 -3.63 45.34 45.16
N GLN A 1010 -2.50 44.61 45.26
CA GLN A 1010 -1.41 44.67 46.27
C GLN A 1010 -1.55 44.10 47.72
N GLN A 1011 -0.38 43.95 48.37
CA GLN A 1011 -0.05 43.03 49.49
C GLN A 1011 0.07 43.72 50.87
N LEU A 1012 -0.07 42.95 51.98
CA LEU A 1012 1.04 42.62 52.93
C LEU A 1012 0.57 41.78 54.16
N SER A 1013 1.53 41.08 54.79
CA SER A 1013 1.35 40.08 55.88
C SER A 1013 1.47 40.68 57.30
N VAL A 1014 1.32 39.86 58.38
CA VAL A 1014 2.24 39.78 59.58
C VAL A 1014 1.70 38.96 60.79
N ARG A 1015 2.62 38.25 61.50
CA ARG A 1015 2.72 37.93 62.99
C ARG A 1015 2.56 36.51 63.61
N GLN A 1016 3.71 35.83 63.78
CA GLN A 1016 4.39 35.35 65.01
C GLN A 1016 3.83 34.26 65.98
N GLY A 1017 4.62 33.17 66.14
CA GLY A 1017 5.38 32.89 67.38
C GLY A 1017 5.20 31.51 68.05
N SER A 1018 6.20 30.87 68.69
CA SER A 1018 7.68 30.99 68.64
C SER A 1018 8.36 29.85 69.45
N CYS A 1019 9.69 29.70 69.30
CA CYS A 1019 10.62 28.78 69.99
C CYS A 1019 10.57 27.30 69.54
N GLU A 1020 11.69 26.62 69.29
CA GLU A 1020 13.15 26.95 69.23
C GLU A 1020 13.85 25.66 68.71
N GLN A 1021 14.92 25.58 67.90
CA GLN A 1021 15.86 26.48 67.18
C GLN A 1021 16.25 25.73 65.87
N ASP A 1022 16.83 26.25 64.78
CA ASP A 1022 16.94 27.58 64.12
C ASP A 1022 17.59 27.32 62.71
N CYS A 1023 17.69 28.22 61.73
CA CYS A 1023 17.44 29.67 61.66
C CYS A 1023 16.70 30.05 60.36
N GLU A 1024 15.80 31.04 60.45
CA GLU A 1024 15.24 31.91 59.38
C GLU A 1024 14.30 31.28 58.29
N SER A 1025 13.32 32.08 57.81
CA SER A 1025 11.99 31.57 57.40
C SER A 1025 11.14 32.56 56.49
N PRO A 1026 9.77 32.54 56.35
CA PRO A 1026 9.10 32.25 55.05
C PRO A 1026 7.88 33.16 54.63
N HIS A 1027 7.11 32.81 53.56
CA HIS A 1027 5.61 32.71 53.49
C HIS A 1027 4.88 32.98 52.11
N ALA A 1028 4.06 32.01 51.66
CA ALA A 1028 2.63 32.05 51.19
C ALA A 1028 2.07 32.68 49.85
N LEU A 1029 1.17 31.90 49.20
CA LEU A 1029 -0.03 32.20 48.33
C LEU A 1029 0.09 32.51 46.79
N SER A 1030 -1.05 32.49 46.05
CA SER A 1030 -1.24 32.25 44.58
C SER A 1030 -2.45 33.04 43.97
N PRO A 1031 -2.96 32.88 42.70
CA PRO A 1031 -2.45 32.36 41.39
C PRO A 1031 -2.73 33.28 40.11
N ASP A 1032 -2.50 32.73 38.89
CA ASP A 1032 -3.18 32.96 37.56
C ASP A 1032 -2.92 34.13 36.55
N THR A 1033 -2.62 33.74 35.28
CA THR A 1033 -2.97 34.36 33.94
C THR A 1033 -2.39 35.74 33.50
N ILE A 1034 -2.31 36.22 32.22
CA ILE A 1034 -2.34 35.69 30.81
C ILE A 1034 -1.79 36.80 29.82
N CYS A 1035 -1.13 36.43 28.70
CA CYS A 1035 -0.86 37.24 27.45
C CYS A 1035 -0.09 38.60 27.55
N SER A 1036 0.44 39.23 26.49
CA SER A 1036 0.63 38.88 25.05
C SER A 1036 1.73 39.72 24.34
N SER A 1037 2.34 39.14 23.30
CA SER A 1037 2.83 39.79 22.03
C SER A 1037 3.72 41.05 22.03
N LEU A 1038 4.90 40.89 21.42
CA LEU A 1038 5.52 41.76 20.40
C LEU A 1038 5.55 43.29 20.59
N CYS A 1039 6.74 43.87 20.79
CA CYS A 1039 7.43 44.65 19.73
C CYS A 1039 8.78 45.28 20.15
N SER A 1040 9.58 45.63 19.13
CA SER A 1040 10.70 46.59 19.11
C SER A 1040 12.09 46.16 19.61
N LEU A 1041 13.09 46.75 18.96
CA LEU A 1041 14.54 46.63 19.18
C LEU A 1041 15.04 47.57 20.31
N GLU A 1042 16.35 47.46 20.58
CA GLU A 1042 17.22 48.56 21.03
C GLU A 1042 16.92 49.19 22.41
N ASP A 1043 17.50 48.63 23.47
CA ASP A 1043 18.73 49.25 24.06
C ASP A 1043 19.35 48.40 25.20
N HIS A 1044 20.54 47.82 24.98
CA HIS A 1044 21.48 47.57 26.08
C HIS A 1044 22.95 47.51 25.59
N PRO A 1045 23.92 48.13 26.28
CA PRO A 1045 25.16 48.58 25.63
C PRO A 1045 26.31 47.55 25.66
N LEU A 1046 26.28 46.58 24.74
CA LEU A 1046 27.45 45.76 24.39
C LEU A 1046 27.77 45.72 22.87
N LEU A 1047 27.05 46.49 22.05
CA LEU A 1047 27.29 46.59 20.60
C LEU A 1047 27.98 47.91 20.22
N LYS A 1048 29.24 48.04 20.65
CA LYS A 1048 30.25 48.87 19.98
C LYS A 1048 31.52 48.02 19.81
N ASP A 1049 32.01 47.97 18.57
CA ASP A 1049 33.24 47.29 18.08
C ASP A 1049 33.09 45.95 17.32
N LEU A 1050 31.91 45.65 16.73
CA LEU A 1050 31.78 44.67 15.64
C LEU A 1050 31.03 45.26 14.44
N GLY A 1051 31.54 45.00 13.23
CA GLY A 1051 31.13 45.66 11.97
C GLY A 1051 30.00 44.96 11.20
N SER A 1052 29.73 45.46 9.98
CA SER A 1052 28.53 45.14 9.19
C SER A 1052 28.39 43.65 8.78
N PRO A 1053 27.15 43.13 8.64
CA PRO A 1053 26.89 41.70 8.38
C PRO A 1053 27.62 41.09 7.16
N THR A 1054 27.87 41.87 6.12
CA THR A 1054 28.62 41.47 4.92
C THR A 1054 30.05 41.03 5.21
N ASP A 1055 30.70 41.59 6.23
CA ASP A 1055 32.07 41.21 6.62
C ASP A 1055 32.09 39.93 7.47
N LEU A 1056 31.01 39.64 8.21
CA LEU A 1056 30.84 38.35 8.91
C LEU A 1056 30.61 37.21 7.92
N ALA A 1057 29.75 37.40 6.91
CA ALA A 1057 29.53 36.44 5.84
C ALA A 1057 30.83 36.14 5.06
N THR A 1058 31.61 37.18 4.73
CA THR A 1058 32.89 37.05 4.00
C THR A 1058 33.96 36.30 4.82
N LYS A 1059 33.90 36.37 6.16
CA LYS A 1059 34.78 35.60 7.07
C LYS A 1059 34.34 34.15 7.21
N LEU A 1060 33.03 33.88 7.29
CA LEU A 1060 32.49 32.51 7.31
C LEU A 1060 32.80 31.75 6.01
N PHE A 1061 32.58 32.37 4.84
CA PHE A 1061 32.91 31.75 3.55
C PHE A 1061 34.42 31.48 3.36
N ARG A 1062 35.31 32.24 3.99
CA ARG A 1062 36.75 31.95 4.01
C ARG A 1062 37.16 30.81 4.95
N ALA A 1063 36.36 30.51 5.97
CA ALA A 1063 36.64 29.40 6.89
C ALA A 1063 36.27 28.02 6.32
N LEU A 1064 35.47 27.96 5.24
CA LEU A 1064 34.92 26.73 4.66
C LEU A 1064 35.60 26.28 3.35
N HIS A 1065 36.71 26.91 2.95
CA HIS A 1065 37.51 26.55 1.77
C HIS A 1065 39.02 26.51 2.09
N GLY A 1066 39.41 25.55 2.93
CA GLY A 1066 40.80 25.23 3.24
C GLY A 1066 40.90 23.83 3.85
N GLY A 1067 41.42 22.86 3.09
CA GLY A 1067 41.55 21.47 3.52
C GLY A 1067 42.88 21.15 4.23
N GLU A 1068 42.93 19.97 4.84
CA GLU A 1068 44.13 19.23 5.25
C GLU A 1068 45.19 19.95 6.10
N GLU A 1069 45.01 19.97 7.44
CA GLU A 1069 46.00 19.52 8.45
C GLU A 1069 45.54 19.86 9.89
N LEU A 1070 44.69 19.02 10.53
CA LEU A 1070 44.54 19.09 12.01
C LEU A 1070 44.13 17.79 12.73
N LEU A 1071 44.05 16.64 12.04
CA LEU A 1071 43.66 15.34 12.62
C LEU A 1071 44.82 14.60 13.33
N SER A 1072 45.73 15.33 14.00
CA SER A 1072 46.97 14.78 14.58
C SER A 1072 47.25 15.17 16.03
N LYS A 1073 46.36 15.92 16.72
CA LYS A 1073 46.63 16.46 18.08
C LYS A 1073 45.52 16.29 19.14
N LEU A 1074 44.47 15.52 18.89
CA LEU A 1074 43.42 15.21 19.88
C LEU A 1074 43.27 13.70 20.20
N GLN A 1075 44.38 12.96 20.21
CA GLN A 1075 44.50 11.71 20.95
C GLN A 1075 45.61 11.81 22.00
N ARG A 1076 45.26 12.04 23.28
CA ARG A 1076 45.88 11.42 24.48
C ARG A 1076 45.29 11.93 25.80
N SER A 1077 45.49 11.13 26.85
CA SER A 1077 45.12 11.33 28.27
C SER A 1077 43.63 11.51 28.57
N GLY A 1078 43.03 10.45 29.11
CA GLY A 1078 41.64 10.40 29.59
C GLY A 1078 41.36 9.19 30.51
N GLU A 1079 42.12 8.10 30.37
CA GLU A 1079 42.10 6.98 31.32
C GLU A 1079 43.05 7.19 32.52
N SER A 1080 42.52 7.20 33.74
CA SER A 1080 43.07 6.42 34.87
C SER A 1080 42.20 6.56 36.13
N ALA A 1081 41.35 5.56 36.43
CA ALA A 1081 40.65 5.51 37.74
C ALA A 1081 40.25 4.11 38.26
N PHE A 1082 40.62 2.99 37.62
CA PHE A 1082 40.51 1.66 38.24
C PHE A 1082 41.74 0.77 37.95
N ARG A 1083 42.54 0.53 38.99
CA ARG A 1083 43.55 -0.52 39.06
C ARG A 1083 43.45 -1.21 40.42
N SER A 1084 43.29 -2.53 40.43
CA SER A 1084 43.69 -3.35 41.57
C SER A 1084 44.12 -4.74 41.12
N LEU A 1085 45.42 -5.00 41.24
CA LEU A 1085 46.09 -6.30 41.46
C LEU A 1085 45.83 -7.50 40.51
N GLY A 1086 46.93 -8.00 39.92
CA GLY A 1086 47.30 -9.41 40.12
C GLY A 1086 47.58 -10.30 38.90
N HIS A 1087 48.71 -10.14 38.22
CA HIS A 1087 49.27 -11.22 37.37
C HIS A 1087 49.94 -12.32 38.21
N LEU A 1088 49.90 -13.59 37.77
CA LEU A 1088 51.05 -14.53 37.80
C LEU A 1088 50.81 -15.85 37.02
N ILE A 1089 51.48 -15.98 35.87
CA ILE A 1089 52.22 -17.14 35.30
C ILE A 1089 51.59 -18.58 35.24
N CYS A 1090 51.59 -19.11 34.01
CA CYS A 1090 51.74 -20.49 33.49
C CYS A 1090 51.42 -21.74 34.34
N GLU A 1091 50.72 -22.71 33.71
CA GLU A 1091 51.38 -23.95 33.21
C GLU A 1091 50.59 -24.63 32.07
N ASP A 1092 51.30 -25.26 31.12
CA ASP A 1092 50.76 -26.16 30.10
C ASP A 1092 50.75 -27.61 30.62
N SER A 1093 49.82 -28.45 30.14
CA SER A 1093 50.06 -29.91 30.09
C SER A 1093 49.35 -30.57 28.91
N SER A 1094 49.93 -31.66 28.41
CA SER A 1094 49.87 -32.00 26.98
C SER A 1094 49.72 -33.51 26.69
N TYR A 1095 49.08 -33.79 25.54
CA TYR A 1095 49.26 -34.98 24.67
C TYR A 1095 49.20 -36.43 25.23
N SER A 1096 48.38 -37.26 24.57
CA SER A 1096 48.86 -38.48 23.85
C SER A 1096 47.81 -38.86 22.78
N VAL A 1097 48.10 -38.84 21.47
CA VAL A 1097 48.96 -39.72 20.64
C VAL A 1097 48.35 -41.08 20.30
N SER A 1098 48.02 -41.26 19.02
CA SER A 1098 48.40 -42.44 18.24
C SER A 1098 48.55 -42.04 16.76
N TYR A 1099 49.74 -42.23 16.18
CA TYR A 1099 50.02 -41.93 14.77
C TYR A 1099 50.97 -43.01 14.25
N GLU A 1100 50.50 -43.80 13.28
CA GLU A 1100 51.31 -44.75 12.50
C GLU A 1100 50.82 -44.68 11.04
N SER A 1101 51.67 -44.76 10.02
CA SER A 1101 53.13 -44.55 9.99
C SER A 1101 53.54 -44.13 8.58
N CYS A 1102 54.74 -43.58 8.40
CA CYS A 1102 55.20 -43.04 7.12
C CYS A 1102 55.58 -44.17 6.13
N PHE A 1103 55.24 -44.02 4.84
CA PHE A 1103 56.15 -44.44 3.75
C PHE A 1103 55.88 -43.70 2.43
N SER A 1104 56.88 -42.91 2.03
CA SER A 1104 57.29 -42.58 0.66
C SER A 1104 58.83 -42.70 0.67
N PRO A 1105 59.54 -42.95 -0.46
CA PRO A 1105 59.13 -42.79 -1.86
C PRO A 1105 59.34 -44.07 -2.71
N GLU A 1106 59.15 -43.98 -4.03
CA GLU A 1106 60.23 -44.15 -5.05
C GLU A 1106 59.69 -44.08 -6.49
N ASP A 1107 60.32 -43.19 -7.26
CA ASP A 1107 60.71 -43.24 -8.68
C ASP A 1107 59.73 -43.45 -9.86
N GLU A 1108 60.24 -43.00 -11.01
CA GLU A 1108 59.64 -43.02 -12.35
C GLU A 1108 59.68 -44.44 -12.96
N VAL A 1109 58.80 -44.72 -13.93
CA VAL A 1109 59.21 -45.11 -15.31
C VAL A 1109 57.98 -45.22 -16.23
N ASP A 1110 58.23 -44.98 -17.52
CA ASP A 1110 57.29 -44.92 -18.65
C ASP A 1110 56.89 -46.33 -19.19
N THR A 1111 56.04 -46.36 -20.21
CA THR A 1111 55.87 -47.40 -21.25
C THR A 1111 54.90 -48.61 -21.10
N VAL A 1112 53.88 -48.58 -21.98
CA VAL A 1112 53.60 -49.58 -23.07
C VAL A 1112 52.79 -50.89 -22.84
N TYR A 1113 51.60 -50.92 -23.49
CA TYR A 1113 50.90 -52.01 -24.24
C TYR A 1113 50.96 -53.51 -23.80
N LYS A 1114 49.78 -54.17 -23.79
CA LYS A 1114 49.26 -55.04 -24.89
C LYS A 1114 47.86 -55.63 -24.56
N GLU A 1115 46.85 -55.42 -25.40
CA GLU A 1115 46.20 -56.39 -26.34
C GLU A 1115 45.15 -57.34 -25.68
N ASP A 1116 44.12 -57.85 -26.37
CA ASP A 1116 44.04 -58.18 -27.80
C ASP A 1116 42.60 -58.12 -28.42
N SER A 1117 42.52 -58.21 -29.77
CA SER A 1117 41.37 -58.45 -30.67
C SER A 1117 40.34 -57.29 -30.89
N ALA A 1118 39.79 -57.05 -32.10
CA ALA A 1118 40.16 -57.45 -33.47
C ALA A 1118 39.55 -56.48 -34.55
N TYR A 1119 40.07 -56.52 -35.78
CA TYR A 1119 39.82 -55.63 -36.95
C TYR A 1119 38.96 -56.34 -38.06
N PRO A 1120 38.56 -55.76 -39.25
CA PRO A 1120 39.25 -54.70 -40.04
C PRO A 1120 38.47 -53.71 -40.97
N VAL A 1121 39.16 -52.62 -41.39
CA VAL A 1121 39.15 -51.99 -42.77
C VAL A 1121 37.88 -51.21 -43.26
N ARG A 1122 37.85 -50.03 -43.92
CA ARG A 1122 38.70 -48.90 -44.47
C ARG A 1122 37.74 -47.72 -44.82
N ARG A 1123 38.03 -46.49 -45.32
CA ARG A 1123 39.15 -45.56 -45.69
C ARG A 1123 38.51 -44.13 -45.67
N LYS A 1124 39.08 -43.04 -45.12
CA LYS A 1124 40.16 -42.10 -45.56
C LYS A 1124 39.85 -41.00 -46.62
N VAL A 1125 39.84 -39.73 -46.14
CA VAL A 1125 40.77 -38.60 -46.49
C VAL A 1125 40.49 -37.60 -47.65
N SER A 1126 40.18 -36.36 -47.22
CA SER A 1126 40.67 -35.00 -47.59
C SER A 1126 40.46 -34.26 -48.94
N ASP A 1127 40.54 -32.92 -48.78
CA ASP A 1127 41.11 -31.87 -49.64
C ASP A 1127 40.22 -30.92 -50.47
N VAL A 1128 40.78 -29.72 -50.67
CA VAL A 1128 40.17 -28.51 -51.22
C VAL A 1128 40.93 -28.08 -52.48
N ALA A 1129 40.22 -27.86 -53.59
CA ALA A 1129 40.73 -27.14 -54.75
C ALA A 1129 39.57 -26.53 -55.57
N SER A 1130 39.85 -25.45 -56.30
CA SER A 1130 38.90 -24.78 -57.20
C SER A 1130 39.25 -24.96 -58.68
N SER A 1131 38.37 -24.46 -59.57
CA SER A 1131 38.46 -24.22 -61.03
C SER A 1131 37.60 -25.15 -61.91
N GLY A 1132 37.24 -24.69 -63.12
CA GLY A 1132 36.65 -25.57 -64.16
C GLY A 1132 35.45 -25.03 -64.96
N VAL A 1133 35.56 -23.82 -65.51
CA VAL A 1133 34.72 -23.17 -66.55
C VAL A 1133 34.16 -24.12 -67.65
N VAL A 1134 32.97 -23.80 -68.23
CA VAL A 1134 32.64 -23.76 -69.69
C VAL A 1134 31.16 -24.13 -70.03
N SER A 1135 30.32 -23.10 -70.27
CA SER A 1135 29.23 -23.04 -71.28
C SER A 1135 27.98 -23.98 -71.16
N LEU A 1136 26.87 -23.82 -71.89
CA LEU A 1136 26.55 -23.03 -73.11
C LEU A 1136 25.10 -22.44 -73.09
N ASP A 1137 24.86 -21.52 -74.03
CA ASP A 1137 23.62 -21.18 -74.76
C ASP A 1137 22.46 -20.35 -74.12
N ASP A 1138 22.29 -19.16 -74.74
CA ASP A 1138 21.07 -18.57 -75.33
C ASP A 1138 20.07 -17.73 -74.49
N ASP A 1139 20.46 -16.46 -74.32
CA ASP A 1139 19.92 -15.29 -75.08
C ASP A 1139 18.83 -14.32 -74.57
N GLU A 1140 19.14 -13.05 -74.90
CA GLU A 1140 18.35 -11.83 -75.15
C GLU A 1140 17.71 -11.01 -74.00
N GLU A 1141 18.40 -9.89 -73.70
CA GLU A 1141 17.91 -8.51 -73.43
C GLU A 1141 17.18 -8.23 -72.09
N GLU A 1142 17.62 -7.28 -71.23
CA GLU A 1142 17.78 -5.81 -71.39
C GLU A 1142 16.40 -5.07 -71.45
N GLU A 1143 16.20 -3.90 -70.84
CA GLU A 1143 17.13 -2.92 -70.25
C GLU A 1143 16.44 -2.04 -69.15
N ASN A 1144 17.25 -1.48 -68.23
CA ASN A 1144 17.17 -0.15 -67.58
C ASN A 1144 15.99 0.39 -66.70
N GLU A 1145 16.42 1.33 -65.83
CA GLU A 1145 15.74 2.47 -65.16
C GLU A 1145 14.69 2.28 -64.02
N ALA A 1146 14.97 2.99 -62.90
CA ALA A 1146 14.12 3.59 -61.84
C ALA A 1146 12.87 2.85 -61.28
N ASP A 1147 12.59 2.86 -59.98
CA ASP A 1147 12.98 3.75 -58.85
C ASP A 1147 13.54 3.00 -57.63
#